data_AF-A0A7J6CNA0-F1
#
_entry.id   AF-A0A7J6CNA0-F1
#
_cell.length_a   1.000
_cell.length_b   1.000
_cell.length_c   1.000
_cell.angle_alpha   90.00
_cell.angle_beta   90.00
_cell.angle_gamma   90.00
#
_symmetry.space_group_name_H-M   'P 1'
#
loop_
_entity.id
_entity.type
_entity.pdbx_description
1 polymer ?
#
loop_
_entity_poly.entity_id
_entity_poly.type
_entity_poly.pdbx_seq_one_letter_code
_entity_poly.pdbx_strand_id
1 'polypeptide(L)'
;MCTAQMLQDMDQRLQEEGLDSSASSEERLSLLWQLYRKSESTVRSLNQQMQDLQKERVAEIEKVQQYINHIKTLTKTRDSVALHLEQENKTLHATLDDIHRQQEAQRSEISEMLLQEGLADIIPISLSEQVAYLLADRASLLEKIQSQENVDVKTAEDPDGYKEDCRGSVVKAVDLQCSADDKLKGRTLQELERDVEEASARLAMAHKEIRRLTDELESAHLTQKAYEPELQEAQMEVAHLRHQVEKLKCCEVAELRKIKEMNEKQEEELCHLRETVKRLPAERVQLLEMTEAPDRTVTPSKDKKPQEEDIHKRCLDEMQGRLHMLQDLTQVTLKLRMEFETEADLRRRAADECEEQKRKRMEAERLVRDFQKLCEKQVDDYRTTIGSLQVEIRDLVTKLRELEAQDVERQCDKHLKQVSSLENEVCQLKAVLQEEQQKTGQLSITMQMEIDQTRALIQSQNIQLQQDAEEQRRMFEELQGIQNILSTTKQELLSQRRNNTRLQNNITDAEQENLRLQQHIEDLRNRLTSSQQETGSLRTELQLALVSVDAERSKYNDKRIHYKNKLSRARGLYLRETGWRDEKIKDLEKEIFILRKQEEKTSHMMKMVTSENESLLQKNRELLLQLHDFEEAQKNASEAVTSMQMRIKLLEEENIQLQQTTAQMSEHIECLAILAETNCDEVTAESRVIEGEDQATLLT
;
A
#
# COMPACT_ATOMS: atom_id res chain seq x y z
N MET A 1 -62.79 17.00 7.58
CA MET A 1 -62.15 16.64 8.86
C MET A 1 -60.78 17.33 9.02
N CYS A 2 -59.88 17.34 8.03
CA CYS A 2 -58.59 18.07 8.14
C CYS A 2 -58.70 19.56 8.52
N THR A 3 -59.67 20.30 7.97
CA THR A 3 -59.79 21.74 8.23
C THR A 3 -60.22 22.08 9.66
N ALA A 4 -61.09 21.27 10.25
CA ALA A 4 -61.51 21.43 11.64
C ALA A 4 -60.35 21.11 12.61
N GLN A 5 -59.57 20.07 12.30
CA GLN A 5 -58.37 19.71 13.05
C GLN A 5 -57.33 20.83 13.01
N MET A 6 -57.05 21.41 11.84
CA MET A 6 -56.08 22.49 11.69
C MET A 6 -56.50 23.76 12.45
N LEU A 7 -57.79 24.10 12.45
CA LEU A 7 -58.31 25.23 13.21
C LEU A 7 -58.18 24.99 14.72
N GLN A 8 -58.45 23.78 15.18
CA GLN A 8 -58.27 23.40 16.58
C GLN A 8 -56.79 23.45 17.00
N ASP A 9 -55.88 22.97 16.17
CA ASP A 9 -54.43 23.04 16.41
C ASP A 9 -53.92 24.49 16.42
N MET A 10 -54.49 25.36 15.57
CA MET A 10 -54.19 26.79 15.55
C MET A 10 -54.69 27.50 16.81
N ASP A 11 -55.91 27.20 17.25
CA ASP A 11 -56.46 27.74 18.50
C ASP A 11 -55.64 27.27 19.71
N GLN A 12 -55.19 26.01 19.72
CA GLN A 12 -54.33 25.48 20.77
C GLN A 12 -52.98 26.21 20.82
N ARG A 13 -52.30 26.42 19.69
CA ARG A 13 -51.04 27.17 19.66
C ARG A 13 -51.19 28.63 20.10
N LEU A 14 -52.32 29.25 19.80
CA LEU A 14 -52.60 30.62 20.26
C LEU A 14 -52.80 30.69 21.77
N GLN A 15 -53.41 29.66 22.37
CA GLN A 15 -53.52 29.54 23.82
C GLN A 15 -52.16 29.26 24.49
N GLU A 16 -51.32 28.43 23.88
CA GLU A 16 -49.95 28.15 24.35
C GLU A 16 -49.05 29.41 24.36
N GLU A 17 -49.28 30.32 23.41
CA GLU A 17 -48.61 31.64 23.33
C GLU A 17 -49.28 32.71 24.23
N GLY A 18 -50.27 32.32 25.05
CA GLY A 18 -50.86 33.13 26.12
C GLY A 18 -52.09 33.96 25.73
N LEU A 19 -52.72 33.70 24.58
CA LEU A 19 -53.90 34.44 24.11
C LEU A 19 -55.22 33.83 24.63
N ASP A 20 -56.11 34.65 25.22
CA ASP A 20 -57.37 34.19 25.81
C ASP A 20 -58.42 33.78 24.74
N SER A 21 -59.31 32.85 25.08
CA SER A 21 -60.36 32.32 24.18
C SER A 21 -61.40 33.37 23.76
N SER A 22 -61.42 34.51 24.45
CA SER A 22 -62.28 35.67 24.20
C SER A 22 -61.61 36.79 23.38
N ALA A 23 -60.34 36.64 23.00
CA ALA A 23 -59.56 37.65 22.30
C ALA A 23 -60.15 37.99 20.92
N SER A 24 -60.03 39.24 20.50
CA SER A 24 -60.59 39.71 19.23
C SER A 24 -59.91 39.04 18.04
N SER A 25 -60.61 38.98 16.90
CA SER A 25 -60.04 38.43 15.67
C SER A 25 -58.77 39.17 15.22
N GLU A 26 -58.66 40.47 15.52
CA GLU A 26 -57.53 41.31 15.13
C GLU A 26 -56.27 41.01 15.96
N GLU A 27 -56.43 40.77 17.27
CA GLU A 27 -55.34 40.35 18.17
C GLU A 27 -54.82 38.94 17.82
N ARG A 28 -55.75 38.02 17.54
CA ARG A 28 -55.44 36.66 17.08
C ARG A 28 -54.65 36.68 15.76
N LEU A 29 -55.07 37.48 14.79
CA LEU A 29 -54.38 37.62 13.50
C LEU A 29 -53.00 38.27 13.64
N SER A 30 -52.87 39.28 14.50
CA SER A 30 -51.58 39.96 14.76
C SER A 30 -50.55 38.99 15.37
N LEU A 31 -50.94 38.19 16.37
CA LEU A 31 -50.05 37.19 16.96
C LEU A 31 -49.69 36.09 15.94
N LEU A 32 -50.67 35.55 15.20
CA LEU A 32 -50.42 34.57 14.14
C LEU A 32 -49.42 35.09 13.10
N TRP A 33 -49.52 36.36 12.70
CA TRP A 33 -48.61 36.97 11.74
C TRP A 33 -47.17 37.11 12.30
N GLN A 34 -47.03 37.48 13.57
CA GLN A 34 -45.72 37.53 14.22
C GLN A 34 -45.09 36.14 14.33
N LEU A 35 -45.86 35.12 14.73
CA LEU A 35 -45.41 33.73 14.79
C LEU A 35 -45.02 33.23 13.40
N TYR A 36 -45.83 33.52 12.38
CA TYR A 36 -45.50 33.21 11.00
C TYR A 36 -44.17 33.84 10.58
N ARG A 37 -43.97 35.15 10.80
CA ARG A 37 -42.70 35.80 10.44
C ARG A 37 -41.48 35.23 11.17
N LYS A 38 -41.61 34.94 12.46
CA LYS A 38 -40.54 34.29 13.24
C LYS A 38 -40.24 32.89 12.71
N SER A 39 -41.27 32.12 12.37
CA SER A 39 -41.11 30.78 11.80
C SER A 39 -40.47 30.86 10.41
N GLU A 40 -40.86 31.83 9.58
CA GLU A 40 -40.36 32.01 8.23
C GLU A 40 -38.89 32.45 8.23
N SER A 41 -38.49 33.36 9.13
CA SER A 41 -37.07 33.72 9.31
C SER A 41 -36.24 32.55 9.78
N THR A 42 -36.78 31.74 10.70
CA THR A 42 -36.13 30.53 11.19
C THR A 42 -35.94 29.52 10.07
N VAL A 43 -36.99 29.25 9.29
CA VAL A 43 -36.94 28.33 8.13
C VAL A 43 -35.96 28.82 7.07
N ARG A 44 -35.91 30.12 6.77
CA ARG A 44 -34.92 30.68 5.83
C ARG A 44 -33.49 30.49 6.35
N SER A 45 -33.25 30.73 7.63
CA SER A 45 -31.94 30.51 8.27
C SER A 45 -31.53 29.03 8.21
N LEU A 46 -32.44 28.12 8.58
CA LEU A 46 -32.20 26.69 8.52
C LEU A 46 -31.95 26.19 7.09
N ASN A 47 -32.68 26.70 6.10
CA ASN A 47 -32.44 26.37 4.70
C ASN A 47 -31.06 26.84 4.23
N GLN A 48 -30.61 28.03 4.65
CA GLN A 48 -29.26 28.51 4.35
C GLN A 48 -28.20 27.60 4.97
N GLN A 49 -28.37 27.23 6.25
CA GLN A 49 -27.47 26.28 6.93
C GLN A 49 -27.44 24.92 6.22
N MET A 50 -28.59 24.39 5.79
CA MET A 50 -28.64 23.15 5.02
C MET A 50 -27.89 23.26 3.69
N GLN A 51 -27.99 24.39 2.98
CA GLN A 51 -27.25 24.59 1.73
C GLN A 51 -25.74 24.67 1.98
N ASP A 52 -25.30 25.31 3.05
CA ASP A 52 -23.88 25.43 3.37
C ASP A 52 -23.31 24.07 3.81
N LEU A 53 -24.05 23.29 4.60
CA LEU A 53 -23.71 21.90 4.91
C LEU A 53 -23.67 21.01 3.65
N GLN A 54 -24.59 21.21 2.69
CA GLN A 54 -24.56 20.50 1.42
C GLN A 54 -23.31 20.82 0.61
N LYS A 55 -22.89 22.09 0.55
CA LYS A 55 -21.63 22.48 -0.11
C LYS A 55 -20.42 21.87 0.57
N GLU A 56 -20.39 21.87 1.90
CA GLU A 56 -19.31 21.25 2.67
C GLU A 56 -19.24 19.75 2.41
N ARG A 57 -20.38 19.05 2.43
CA ARG A 57 -20.47 17.62 2.07
C ARG A 57 -19.95 17.34 0.66
N VAL A 58 -20.26 18.18 -0.33
CA VAL A 58 -19.74 18.02 -1.70
C VAL A 58 -18.22 18.19 -1.73
N ALA A 59 -17.69 19.21 -1.05
CA ALA A 59 -16.24 19.44 -0.97
C ALA A 59 -15.51 18.29 -0.25
N GLU A 60 -16.11 17.69 0.78
CA GLU A 60 -15.58 16.48 1.42
C GLU A 60 -15.58 15.27 0.48
N ILE A 61 -16.67 15.06 -0.27
CA ILE A 61 -16.74 13.99 -1.28
C ILE A 61 -15.65 14.17 -2.34
N GLU A 62 -15.38 15.40 -2.79
CA GLU A 62 -14.31 15.69 -3.74
C GLU A 62 -12.93 15.35 -3.17
N LYS A 63 -12.66 15.69 -1.90
CA LYS A 63 -11.41 15.32 -1.21
C LYS A 63 -11.27 13.80 -1.11
N VAL A 64 -12.33 13.09 -0.70
CA VAL A 64 -12.34 11.61 -0.65
C VAL A 64 -12.07 11.02 -2.03
N GLN A 65 -12.67 11.57 -3.08
CA GLN A 65 -12.44 11.13 -4.45
C GLN A 65 -10.97 11.32 -4.88
N GLN A 66 -10.34 12.44 -4.49
CA GLN A 66 -8.91 12.67 -4.71
C GLN A 66 -8.04 11.63 -3.99
N TYR A 67 -8.34 11.32 -2.71
CA TYR A 67 -7.64 10.28 -1.97
C TYR A 67 -7.82 8.89 -2.61
N ILE A 68 -9.03 8.54 -3.04
CA ILE A 68 -9.30 7.28 -3.75
C ILE A 68 -8.47 7.20 -5.03
N ASN A 69 -8.39 8.28 -5.81
CA ASN A 69 -7.58 8.31 -7.02
C ASN A 69 -6.08 8.17 -6.73
N HIS A 70 -5.59 8.78 -5.65
CA HIS A 70 -4.21 8.60 -5.20
C HIS A 70 -3.93 7.15 -4.80
N ILE A 71 -4.81 6.52 -4.00
CA ILE A 71 -4.72 5.11 -3.61
C ILE A 71 -4.73 4.20 -4.85
N LYS A 72 -5.60 4.45 -5.83
CA LYS A 72 -5.61 3.71 -7.09
C LYS A 72 -4.27 3.80 -7.83
N THR A 73 -3.65 4.97 -7.83
CA THR A 73 -2.35 5.18 -8.48
C THR A 73 -1.24 4.43 -7.75
N LEU A 74 -1.20 4.51 -6.42
CA LEU A 74 -0.26 3.75 -5.58
C LEU A 74 -0.46 2.23 -5.72
N THR A 75 -1.70 1.78 -5.88
CA THR A 75 -2.02 0.36 -6.09
C THR A 75 -1.44 -0.12 -7.41
N LYS A 76 -1.61 0.66 -8.49
CA LYS A 76 -1.01 0.34 -9.80
C LYS A 76 0.52 0.28 -9.75
N THR A 77 1.17 1.19 -9.03
CA THR A 77 2.63 1.16 -8.89
C THR A 77 3.10 -0.03 -8.07
N ARG A 78 2.41 -0.35 -6.96
CA ARG A 78 2.67 -1.57 -6.18
C ARG A 78 2.56 -2.83 -7.04
N ASP A 79 1.48 -2.95 -7.82
CA ASP A 79 1.24 -4.14 -8.65
C ASP A 79 2.29 -4.25 -9.77
N SER A 80 2.71 -3.13 -10.37
CA SER A 80 3.83 -3.10 -11.32
C SER A 80 5.16 -3.55 -10.70
N VAL A 81 5.45 -3.14 -9.46
CA VAL A 81 6.67 -3.56 -8.74
C VAL A 81 6.59 -5.05 -8.39
N ALA A 82 5.43 -5.52 -7.93
CA ALA A 82 5.22 -6.94 -7.62
C ALA A 82 5.45 -7.81 -8.86
N LEU A 83 4.92 -7.41 -10.02
CA LEU A 83 5.14 -8.10 -11.29
C LEU A 83 6.63 -8.15 -11.67
N HIS A 84 7.36 -7.04 -11.47
CA HIS A 84 8.80 -6.99 -11.75
C HIS A 84 9.60 -7.93 -10.83
N LEU A 85 9.28 -7.96 -9.53
CA LEU A 85 9.91 -8.87 -8.57
C LEU A 85 9.59 -10.34 -8.86
N GLU A 86 8.38 -10.64 -9.35
CA GLU A 86 8.02 -11.99 -9.76
C GLU A 86 8.81 -12.43 -11.00
N GLN A 87 9.00 -11.54 -11.96
CA GLN A 87 9.85 -11.79 -13.13
C GLN A 87 11.32 -11.98 -12.74
N GLU A 88 11.85 -11.12 -11.87
CA GLU A 88 13.23 -11.25 -11.37
C GLU A 88 13.42 -12.58 -10.63
N ASN A 89 12.49 -12.98 -9.76
CA ASN A 89 12.54 -14.30 -9.11
C ASN A 89 12.54 -15.45 -10.12
N LYS A 90 11.70 -15.39 -11.16
CA LYS A 90 11.70 -16.41 -12.22
C LYS A 90 13.05 -16.49 -12.92
N THR A 91 13.68 -15.34 -13.21
CA THR A 91 15.02 -15.33 -13.81
C THR A 91 16.09 -15.88 -12.87
N LEU A 92 16.04 -15.54 -11.58
CA LEU A 92 16.98 -16.05 -10.59
C LEU A 92 16.85 -17.57 -10.42
N HIS A 93 15.62 -18.09 -10.37
CA HIS A 93 15.39 -19.54 -10.35
C HIS A 93 15.96 -20.22 -11.59
N ALA A 94 15.71 -19.68 -12.79
CA ALA A 94 16.29 -20.23 -14.02
C ALA A 94 17.83 -20.24 -13.98
N THR A 95 18.47 -19.18 -13.47
CA THR A 95 19.94 -19.13 -13.33
C THR A 95 20.47 -20.12 -12.30
N LEU A 96 19.75 -20.35 -11.19
CA LEU A 96 20.12 -21.36 -10.20
C LEU A 96 20.02 -22.77 -10.80
N ASP A 97 18.97 -23.04 -11.58
CA ASP A 97 18.82 -24.33 -12.26
C ASP A 97 19.92 -24.56 -13.30
N ASP A 98 20.34 -23.53 -14.03
CA ASP A 98 21.50 -23.59 -14.94
C ASP A 98 22.80 -23.91 -14.18
N ILE A 99 23.05 -23.24 -13.03
CA ILE A 99 24.23 -23.50 -12.20
C ILE A 99 24.21 -24.93 -11.66
N HIS A 100 23.06 -25.42 -11.17
CA HIS A 100 22.94 -26.80 -10.70
C HIS A 100 23.20 -27.80 -11.80
N ARG A 101 22.63 -27.61 -13.00
CA ARG A 101 22.92 -28.46 -14.17
C ARG A 101 24.40 -28.47 -14.52
N GLN A 102 25.07 -27.31 -14.45
CA GLN A 102 26.50 -27.22 -14.70
C GLN A 102 27.32 -27.93 -13.63
N GLN A 103 26.97 -27.80 -12.35
CA GLN A 103 27.62 -28.51 -11.25
C GLN A 103 27.42 -30.02 -11.35
N GLU A 104 26.23 -30.48 -11.74
CA GLU A 104 25.94 -31.90 -11.92
C GLU A 104 26.73 -32.50 -13.09
N ALA A 105 26.86 -31.76 -14.20
CA ALA A 105 27.73 -32.14 -15.31
C ALA A 105 29.20 -32.25 -14.87
N GLN A 106 29.71 -31.25 -14.13
CA GLN A 106 31.07 -31.28 -13.58
C GLN A 106 31.28 -32.45 -12.60
N ARG A 107 30.29 -32.74 -11.73
CA ARG A 107 30.36 -33.89 -10.82
C ARG A 107 30.35 -35.22 -11.57
N SER A 108 29.59 -35.33 -12.66
CA SER A 108 29.57 -36.51 -13.51
C SER A 108 30.94 -36.73 -14.18
N GLU A 109 31.54 -35.67 -14.72
CA GLU A 109 32.88 -35.72 -15.33
C GLU A 109 33.96 -36.11 -14.29
N ILE A 110 33.94 -35.50 -13.10
CA ILE A 110 34.85 -35.87 -12.00
C ILE A 110 34.65 -37.33 -11.58
N SER A 111 33.41 -37.79 -11.49
CA SER A 111 33.11 -39.18 -11.14
C SER A 111 33.65 -40.14 -12.20
N GLU A 112 33.56 -39.80 -13.48
CA GLU A 112 34.11 -40.60 -14.57
C GLU A 112 35.66 -40.64 -14.51
N MET A 113 36.31 -39.50 -14.27
CA MET A 113 37.77 -39.45 -14.08
C MET A 113 38.23 -40.29 -12.89
N LEU A 114 37.56 -40.20 -11.74
CA LEU A 114 37.88 -41.00 -10.56
C LEU A 114 37.68 -42.50 -10.81
N LEU A 115 36.67 -42.87 -11.60
CA LEU A 115 36.42 -44.26 -11.98
C LEU A 115 37.55 -44.80 -12.87
N GLN A 116 38.03 -44.00 -13.83
CA GLN A 116 39.14 -44.37 -14.74
C GLN A 116 40.46 -44.58 -13.99
N GLU A 117 40.72 -43.79 -12.94
CA GLU A 117 41.92 -43.91 -12.10
C GLU A 117 41.78 -45.00 -11.00
N GLY A 118 40.68 -45.76 -10.97
CA GLY A 118 40.47 -46.83 -9.99
C GLY A 118 40.09 -46.36 -8.58
N LEU A 119 39.69 -45.09 -8.44
CA LEU A 119 39.31 -44.44 -7.18
C LEU A 119 37.78 -44.40 -6.99
N ALA A 120 37.09 -45.49 -7.33
CA ALA A 120 35.62 -45.55 -7.28
C ALA A 120 35.05 -45.34 -5.86
N ASP A 121 35.80 -45.76 -4.83
CA ASP A 121 35.36 -45.73 -3.43
C ASP A 121 35.19 -44.30 -2.86
N ILE A 122 35.80 -43.30 -3.51
CA ILE A 122 35.70 -41.89 -3.08
C ILE A 122 34.67 -41.07 -3.88
N ILE A 123 34.03 -41.65 -4.91
CA ILE A 123 32.95 -40.97 -5.66
C ILE A 123 31.74 -40.57 -4.79
N PRO A 124 31.24 -41.42 -3.84
CA PRO A 124 30.03 -41.09 -3.09
C PRO A 124 30.24 -40.09 -1.94
N ILE A 125 31.47 -39.81 -1.53
CA ILE A 125 31.78 -38.84 -0.46
C ILE A 125 31.76 -37.39 -0.98
N SER A 126 31.71 -36.40 -0.08
CA SER A 126 31.58 -34.99 -0.48
C SER A 126 32.80 -34.47 -1.25
N LEU A 127 32.62 -33.46 -2.11
CA LEU A 127 33.73 -32.86 -2.89
C LEU A 127 34.91 -32.41 -2.00
N SER A 128 34.63 -31.86 -0.82
CA SER A 128 35.65 -31.49 0.15
C SER A 128 36.43 -32.69 0.69
N GLU A 129 35.75 -33.81 0.92
CA GLU A 129 36.38 -35.05 1.39
C GLU A 129 37.15 -35.74 0.26
N GLN A 130 36.64 -35.71 -0.97
CA GLN A 130 37.36 -36.18 -2.17
C GLN A 130 38.68 -35.42 -2.33
N VAL A 131 38.65 -34.08 -2.22
CA VAL A 131 39.86 -33.25 -2.30
C VAL A 131 40.81 -33.55 -1.14
N ALA A 132 40.30 -33.71 0.09
CA ALA A 132 41.13 -34.05 1.25
C ALA A 132 41.82 -35.41 1.09
N TYR A 133 41.11 -36.41 0.56
CA TYR A 133 41.65 -37.74 0.28
C TYR A 133 42.78 -37.67 -0.77
N LEU A 134 42.55 -36.99 -1.89
CA LEU A 134 43.55 -36.83 -2.95
C LEU A 134 44.80 -36.07 -2.47
N LEU A 135 44.63 -35.06 -1.61
CA LEU A 135 45.76 -34.33 -1.02
C LEU A 135 46.57 -35.19 -0.05
N ALA A 136 45.91 -36.01 0.77
CA ALA A 136 46.57 -36.93 1.70
C ALA A 136 47.34 -38.02 0.94
N ASP A 137 46.73 -38.60 -0.11
CA ASP A 137 47.38 -39.61 -0.94
C ASP A 137 48.59 -39.04 -1.68
N ARG A 138 48.48 -37.84 -2.26
CA ARG A 138 49.60 -37.12 -2.89
C ARG A 138 50.75 -36.88 -1.90
N ALA A 139 50.46 -36.49 -0.66
CA ALA A 139 51.50 -36.27 0.36
C ALA A 139 52.23 -37.57 0.71
N SER A 140 51.50 -38.67 0.84
CA SER A 140 52.08 -40.00 1.12
C SER A 140 52.94 -40.52 -0.04
N LEU A 141 52.53 -40.29 -1.29
CA LEU A 141 53.32 -40.62 -2.47
C LEU A 141 54.60 -39.78 -2.58
N LEU A 142 54.54 -38.49 -2.26
CA LEU A 142 55.72 -37.62 -2.23
C LEU A 142 56.73 -38.05 -1.16
N GLU A 143 56.26 -38.47 0.01
CA GLU A 143 57.11 -39.00 1.09
C GLU A 143 57.79 -40.32 0.67
N LYS A 144 57.10 -41.19 -0.07
CA LYS A 144 57.68 -42.41 -0.66
C LYS A 144 58.77 -42.11 -1.69
N ILE A 145 58.56 -41.12 -2.56
CA ILE A 145 59.57 -40.73 -3.57
C ILE A 145 60.83 -40.16 -2.89
N GLN A 146 60.65 -39.28 -1.89
CA GLN A 146 61.77 -38.69 -1.13
C GLN A 146 62.54 -39.71 -0.29
N SER A 147 61.87 -40.75 0.22
CA SER A 147 62.53 -41.84 0.95
C SER A 147 63.28 -42.79 0.02
N GLN A 148 62.84 -42.96 -1.23
CA GLN A 148 63.56 -43.75 -2.25
C GLN A 148 64.83 -43.04 -2.74
N GLU A 149 64.82 -41.71 -2.91
CA GLU A 149 66.02 -40.92 -3.27
C GLU A 149 67.11 -40.92 -2.18
N ASN A 150 66.75 -41.14 -0.92
CA ASN A 150 67.69 -41.18 0.20
C ASN A 150 68.36 -42.57 0.42
N VAL A 151 67.86 -43.63 -0.22
CA VAL A 151 68.40 -45.00 -0.10
C VAL A 151 69.48 -45.28 -1.13
N ASP A 152 69.44 -44.65 -2.31
CA ASP A 152 70.45 -44.83 -3.37
C ASP A 152 71.81 -44.16 -3.08
N VAL A 153 71.89 -43.27 -2.07
CA VAL A 153 73.14 -42.55 -1.70
C VAL A 153 73.93 -43.25 -0.58
N LYS A 154 73.39 -44.28 0.09
CA LYS A 154 73.98 -44.85 1.32
C LYS A 154 74.61 -46.26 1.18
N THR A 155 74.86 -46.75 -0.03
CA THR A 155 75.51 -48.06 -0.30
C THR A 155 76.95 -47.98 -0.78
N ALA A 156 77.70 -46.94 -0.40
CA ALA A 156 79.15 -46.93 -0.61
C ALA A 156 79.89 -46.40 0.64
N GLU A 157 80.69 -47.32 1.20
CA GLU A 157 81.90 -47.10 2.01
C GLU A 157 81.77 -47.03 3.54
N ASP A 158 82.09 -48.19 4.12
CA ASP A 158 82.60 -48.47 5.48
C ASP A 158 84.13 -48.15 5.56
N PRO A 159 84.82 -48.25 6.72
CA PRO A 159 85.67 -47.18 7.24
C PRO A 159 87.15 -47.58 7.42
N ASP A 160 87.97 -46.62 7.88
CA ASP A 160 89.10 -46.74 8.83
C ASP A 160 90.40 -46.02 8.40
N GLY A 161 91.13 -45.46 9.37
CA GLY A 161 92.53 -45.03 9.17
C GLY A 161 92.95 -43.66 9.75
N TYR A 162 93.71 -43.72 10.84
CA TYR A 162 94.25 -42.62 11.64
C TYR A 162 95.40 -41.80 10.99
N LYS A 163 95.42 -40.51 11.37
CA LYS A 163 96.56 -39.61 11.71
C LYS A 163 97.72 -39.32 10.72
N GLU A 164 97.77 -38.03 10.37
CA GLU A 164 98.86 -37.07 10.66
C GLU A 164 100.24 -37.30 10.01
N ASP A 165 100.63 -36.44 9.05
CA ASP A 165 102.01 -35.96 8.98
C ASP A 165 102.17 -34.57 8.33
N CYS A 166 103.20 -33.87 8.77
CA CYS A 166 103.45 -32.44 8.61
C CYS A 166 104.23 -32.05 7.34
N ARG A 167 104.03 -30.77 6.95
CA ARG A 167 104.94 -29.83 6.25
C ARG A 167 105.31 -30.11 4.79
N GLY A 168 104.95 -29.16 3.92
CA GLY A 168 105.65 -28.92 2.66
C GLY A 168 104.95 -28.03 1.64
N SER A 169 104.84 -26.73 1.94
CA SER A 169 104.79 -25.60 0.97
C SER A 169 104.03 -25.78 -0.36
N VAL A 170 102.77 -25.32 -0.43
CA VAL A 170 102.28 -24.54 -1.58
C VAL A 170 101.35 -23.43 -1.09
N VAL A 171 101.65 -22.23 -1.58
CA VAL A 171 101.02 -20.93 -1.38
C VAL A 171 99.60 -20.88 -1.98
N LYS A 172 98.70 -20.10 -1.34
CA LYS A 172 97.31 -19.73 -1.73
C LYS A 172 96.22 -20.77 -1.49
N ALA A 173 95.51 -20.68 -0.35
CA ALA A 173 94.07 -21.02 -0.24
C ALA A 173 93.43 -20.83 1.16
N VAL A 174 94.08 -20.23 2.16
CA VAL A 174 93.56 -20.30 3.56
C VAL A 174 92.84 -19.02 4.04
N ASP A 175 92.85 -17.92 3.28
CA ASP A 175 92.14 -16.69 3.69
C ASP A 175 90.62 -16.65 3.35
N LEU A 176 90.04 -17.73 2.83
CA LEU A 176 88.66 -17.72 2.30
C LEU A 176 87.64 -18.58 3.06
N GLN A 177 88.06 -19.46 3.98
CA GLN A 177 87.13 -20.42 4.59
C GLN A 177 86.52 -19.98 5.94
N CYS A 178 87.16 -19.12 6.74
CA CYS A 178 86.57 -18.62 8.00
C CYS A 178 85.61 -17.43 7.84
N SER A 179 85.57 -16.76 6.69
CA SER A 179 84.63 -15.64 6.46
C SER A 179 83.27 -16.10 5.93
N ALA A 180 83.21 -17.25 5.27
CA ALA A 180 81.99 -17.74 4.63
C ALA A 180 80.99 -18.29 5.65
N ASP A 181 81.48 -19.01 6.66
CA ASP A 181 80.63 -19.71 7.65
C ASP A 181 79.95 -18.74 8.63
N ASP A 182 80.64 -17.66 9.03
CA ASP A 182 80.05 -16.58 9.85
C ASP A 182 79.07 -15.71 9.05
N LYS A 183 79.27 -15.53 7.74
CA LYS A 183 78.33 -14.82 6.85
C LYS A 183 77.07 -15.64 6.58
N LEU A 184 77.18 -16.97 6.49
CA LEU A 184 76.04 -17.89 6.34
C LEU A 184 75.21 -17.97 7.63
N LYS A 185 75.87 -18.03 8.81
CA LYS A 185 75.20 -17.97 10.12
C LYS A 185 74.54 -16.62 10.40
N GLY A 186 75.20 -15.51 10.02
CA GLY A 186 74.62 -14.17 10.13
C GLY A 186 73.38 -13.98 9.24
N ARG A 187 73.38 -14.53 8.02
CA ARG A 187 72.21 -14.49 7.12
C ARG A 187 71.05 -15.34 7.64
N THR A 188 71.32 -16.53 8.15
CA THR A 188 70.28 -17.43 8.69
C THR A 188 69.70 -16.90 10.02
N LEU A 189 70.50 -16.26 10.88
CA LEU A 189 69.99 -15.57 12.08
C LEU A 189 69.12 -14.36 11.73
N GLN A 190 69.49 -13.60 10.70
CA GLN A 190 68.71 -12.45 10.24
C GLN A 190 67.38 -12.87 9.58
N GLU A 191 67.35 -14.02 8.90
CA GLU A 191 66.12 -14.62 8.37
C GLU A 191 65.21 -15.08 9.52
N LEU A 192 65.76 -15.74 10.55
CA LEU A 192 65.00 -16.16 11.73
C LEU A 192 64.48 -14.98 12.55
N GLU A 193 65.24 -13.89 12.71
CA GLU A 193 64.77 -12.66 13.35
C GLU A 193 63.57 -12.05 12.60
N ARG A 194 63.67 -11.97 11.27
CA ARG A 194 62.55 -11.48 10.44
C ARG A 194 61.31 -12.36 10.56
N ASP A 195 61.49 -13.68 10.59
CA ASP A 195 60.39 -14.63 10.73
C ASP A 195 59.73 -14.53 12.12
N VAL A 196 60.50 -14.31 13.18
CA VAL A 196 59.99 -14.07 14.55
C VAL A 196 59.28 -12.72 14.66
N GLU A 197 59.80 -11.67 14.02
CA GLU A 197 59.14 -10.36 13.93
C GLU A 197 57.83 -10.45 13.15
N GLU A 198 57.81 -11.19 12.03
CA GLU A 198 56.61 -11.42 11.25
C GLU A 198 55.58 -12.26 12.02
N ALA A 199 56.01 -13.32 12.72
CA ALA A 199 55.14 -14.10 13.59
C ALA A 199 54.56 -13.26 14.73
N SER A 200 55.38 -12.39 15.34
CA SER A 200 54.95 -11.47 16.39
C SER A 200 53.94 -10.43 15.87
N ALA A 201 54.15 -9.92 14.65
CA ALA A 201 53.21 -9.01 14.00
C ALA A 201 51.88 -9.72 13.68
N ARG A 202 51.91 -10.95 13.15
CA ARG A 202 50.72 -11.77 12.90
C ARG A 202 49.96 -12.06 14.19
N LEU A 203 50.66 -12.39 15.28
CA LEU A 203 50.06 -12.62 16.60
C LEU A 203 49.42 -11.35 17.18
N ALA A 204 50.07 -10.19 17.03
CA ALA A 204 49.50 -8.91 17.46
C ALA A 204 48.22 -8.56 16.70
N MET A 205 48.19 -8.85 15.39
CA MET A 205 46.99 -8.69 14.56
C MET A 205 45.87 -9.64 14.98
N ALA A 206 46.18 -10.91 15.26
CA ALA A 206 45.21 -11.87 15.78
C ALA A 206 44.63 -11.43 17.13
N HIS A 207 45.45 -10.96 18.07
CA HIS A 207 44.98 -10.42 19.35
C HIS A 207 44.15 -9.13 19.21
N LYS A 208 44.41 -8.32 18.18
CA LYS A 208 43.59 -7.15 17.87
C LYS A 208 42.23 -7.58 17.31
N GLU A 209 42.21 -8.60 16.47
CA GLU A 209 40.98 -9.12 15.88
C GLU A 209 40.11 -9.86 16.91
N ILE A 210 40.71 -10.66 17.80
CA ILE A 210 39.99 -11.29 18.91
C ILE A 210 39.30 -10.23 19.77
N ARG A 211 40.02 -9.15 20.14
CA ARG A 211 39.42 -8.04 20.91
C ARG A 211 38.27 -7.38 20.17
N ARG A 212 38.45 -7.07 18.87
CA ARG A 212 37.39 -6.48 18.04
C ARG A 212 36.14 -7.38 18.01
N LEU A 213 36.33 -8.69 17.84
CA LEU A 213 35.23 -9.66 17.82
C LEU A 213 34.56 -9.79 19.19
N THR A 214 35.32 -9.73 20.28
CA THR A 214 34.77 -9.71 21.64
C THR A 214 33.93 -8.46 21.88
N ASP A 215 34.43 -7.29 21.51
CA ASP A 215 33.70 -6.01 21.65
C ASP A 215 32.41 -6.02 20.81
N GLU A 216 32.46 -6.59 19.60
CA GLU A 216 31.28 -6.75 18.74
C GLU A 216 30.26 -7.74 19.33
N LEU A 217 30.73 -8.83 19.95
CA LEU A 217 29.86 -9.81 20.61
C LEU A 217 29.20 -9.20 21.86
N GLU A 218 29.95 -8.44 22.66
CA GLU A 218 29.39 -7.73 23.81
C GLU A 218 28.39 -6.65 23.40
N SER A 219 28.66 -5.91 22.31
CA SER A 219 27.71 -4.96 21.73
C SER A 219 26.44 -5.63 21.22
N ALA A 220 26.57 -6.81 20.59
CA ALA A 220 25.43 -7.62 20.15
C ALA A 220 24.60 -8.14 21.33
N HIS A 221 25.24 -8.58 22.42
CA HIS A 221 24.53 -9.01 23.63
C HIS A 221 23.83 -7.85 24.34
N LEU A 222 24.47 -6.67 24.42
CA LEU A 222 23.85 -5.47 25.01
C LEU A 222 22.64 -5.01 24.21
N THR A 223 22.73 -5.04 22.88
CA THR A 223 21.59 -4.72 22.00
C THR A 223 20.49 -5.77 22.13
N GLN A 224 20.81 -7.06 22.16
CA GLN A 224 19.82 -8.11 22.41
C GLN A 224 19.10 -7.90 23.76
N LYS A 225 19.85 -7.67 24.84
CA LYS A 225 19.30 -7.46 26.18
C LYS A 225 18.45 -6.18 26.26
N ALA A 226 18.77 -5.17 25.45
CA ALA A 226 17.98 -3.95 25.36
C ALA A 226 16.62 -4.17 24.69
N TYR A 227 16.50 -5.11 23.74
CA TYR A 227 15.26 -5.41 23.01
C TYR A 227 14.46 -6.62 23.55
N GLU A 228 15.03 -7.36 24.50
CA GLU A 228 14.38 -8.48 25.19
C GLU A 228 13.03 -8.10 25.87
N PRO A 229 12.88 -6.95 26.57
CA PRO A 229 11.63 -6.61 27.22
C PRO A 229 10.52 -6.26 26.22
N GLU A 230 10.82 -5.54 25.13
CA GLU A 230 9.86 -5.25 24.06
C GLU A 230 9.41 -6.53 23.35
N LEU A 231 10.33 -7.50 23.19
CA LEU A 231 9.99 -8.82 22.64
C LEU A 231 9.05 -9.59 23.57
N GLN A 232 9.28 -9.54 24.88
CA GLN A 232 8.39 -10.18 25.86
C GLN A 232 7.01 -9.50 25.91
N GLU A 233 6.96 -8.18 25.85
CA GLU A 233 5.70 -7.42 25.78
C GLU A 233 4.91 -7.78 24.53
N ALA A 234 5.55 -7.81 23.36
CA ALA A 234 4.93 -8.23 22.11
C ALA A 234 4.43 -9.69 22.16
N GLN A 235 5.16 -10.59 22.83
CA GLN A 235 4.72 -11.97 23.02
C GLN A 235 3.46 -12.07 23.90
N MET A 236 3.37 -11.26 24.96
CA MET A 236 2.18 -11.18 25.82
C MET A 236 0.96 -10.61 25.08
N GLU A 237 1.17 -9.58 24.25
CA GLU A 237 0.12 -9.00 23.41
C GLU A 237 -0.40 -10.00 22.38
N VAL A 238 0.49 -10.74 21.72
CA VAL A 238 0.11 -11.82 20.78
C VAL A 238 -0.67 -12.91 21.50
N ALA A 239 -0.30 -13.29 22.74
CA ALA A 239 -1.06 -14.26 23.52
C ALA A 239 -2.46 -13.74 23.88
N HIS A 240 -2.57 -12.46 24.23
CA HIS A 240 -3.86 -11.82 24.53
C HIS A 240 -4.77 -11.77 23.29
N LEU A 241 -4.24 -11.32 22.15
CA LEU A 241 -4.98 -11.26 20.89
C LEU A 241 -5.43 -12.65 20.44
N ARG A 242 -4.59 -13.68 20.59
CA ARG A 242 -4.98 -15.08 20.32
C ARG A 242 -6.18 -15.51 21.17
N HIS A 243 -6.19 -15.15 22.46
CA HIS A 243 -7.32 -15.46 23.33
C HIS A 243 -8.61 -14.71 22.92
N GLN A 244 -8.51 -13.43 22.55
CA GLN A 244 -9.65 -12.67 22.05
C GLN A 244 -10.22 -13.24 20.76
N VAL A 245 -9.35 -13.61 19.80
CA VAL A 245 -9.75 -14.25 18.55
C VAL A 245 -10.47 -15.58 18.82
N GLU A 246 -9.98 -16.38 19.76
CA GLU A 246 -10.62 -17.65 20.13
C GLU A 246 -12.01 -17.42 20.76
N LYS A 247 -12.16 -16.38 21.59
CA LYS A 247 -13.44 -15.99 22.17
C LYS A 247 -14.42 -15.53 21.09
N LEU A 248 -13.98 -14.71 20.13
CA LEU A 248 -14.80 -14.26 19.01
C LEU A 248 -15.24 -15.43 18.13
N LYS A 249 -14.34 -16.35 17.79
CA LYS A 249 -14.67 -17.59 17.07
C LYS A 249 -15.73 -18.40 17.78
N CYS A 250 -15.63 -18.56 19.11
CA CYS A 250 -16.65 -19.27 19.89
C CYS A 250 -18.03 -18.59 19.80
N CYS A 251 -18.07 -17.26 19.84
CA CYS A 251 -19.32 -16.49 19.69
C CYS A 251 -19.91 -16.64 18.28
N GLU A 252 -19.10 -16.46 17.24
CA GLU A 252 -19.53 -16.62 15.83
C GLU A 252 -20.06 -18.02 15.56
N VAL A 253 -19.37 -19.07 16.04
CA VAL A 253 -19.83 -20.45 15.89
C VAL A 253 -21.16 -20.69 16.61
N ALA A 254 -21.37 -20.06 17.77
CA ALA A 254 -22.64 -20.16 18.50
C ALA A 254 -23.79 -19.43 17.77
N GLU A 255 -23.54 -18.27 17.17
CA GLU A 255 -24.52 -17.55 16.35
C GLU A 255 -24.86 -18.29 15.07
N LEU A 256 -23.86 -18.82 14.37
CA LEU A 256 -24.05 -19.67 13.18
C LEU A 256 -24.88 -20.91 13.51
N ARG A 257 -24.67 -21.51 14.69
CA ARG A 257 -25.51 -22.64 15.14
C ARG A 257 -26.96 -22.23 15.33
N LYS A 258 -27.22 -21.09 15.98
CA LYS A 258 -28.59 -20.56 16.16
C LYS A 258 -29.28 -20.28 14.82
N ILE A 259 -28.55 -19.70 13.86
CA ILE A 259 -29.08 -19.44 12.52
C ILE A 259 -29.38 -20.75 11.79
N LYS A 260 -28.49 -21.75 11.88
CA LYS A 260 -28.74 -23.08 11.31
C LYS A 260 -29.99 -23.74 11.90
N GLU A 261 -30.15 -23.73 13.22
CA GLU A 261 -31.33 -24.28 13.89
C GLU A 261 -32.63 -23.55 13.48
N MET A 262 -32.56 -22.22 13.29
CA MET A 262 -33.70 -21.44 12.79
C MET A 262 -34.02 -21.78 11.33
N ASN A 263 -33.00 -21.93 10.49
CA ASN A 263 -33.18 -22.32 9.09
C ASN A 263 -33.75 -23.74 8.98
N GLU A 264 -33.28 -24.69 9.80
CA GLU A 264 -33.83 -26.05 9.85
C GLU A 264 -35.32 -26.03 10.22
N LYS A 265 -35.73 -25.23 11.22
CA LYS A 265 -37.16 -25.05 11.56
C LYS A 265 -37.96 -24.45 10.42
N GLN A 266 -37.41 -23.44 9.73
CA GLN A 266 -38.06 -22.84 8.57
C GLN A 266 -38.15 -23.83 7.39
N GLU A 267 -37.15 -24.69 7.21
CA GLU A 267 -37.17 -25.76 6.21
C GLU A 267 -38.21 -26.82 6.54
N GLU A 268 -38.37 -27.20 7.81
CA GLU A 268 -39.44 -28.07 8.29
C GLU A 268 -40.83 -27.45 8.03
N GLU A 269 -41.02 -26.17 8.36
CA GLU A 269 -42.25 -25.43 8.05
C GLU A 269 -42.51 -25.36 6.54
N LEU A 270 -41.48 -25.07 5.74
CA LEU A 270 -41.59 -25.07 4.28
C LEU A 270 -41.90 -26.47 3.74
N CYS A 271 -41.36 -27.54 4.33
CA CYS A 271 -41.69 -28.91 3.97
C CYS A 271 -43.15 -29.22 4.31
N HIS A 272 -43.62 -28.87 5.52
CA HIS A 272 -45.02 -29.02 5.92
C HIS A 272 -45.96 -28.22 5.01
N LEU A 273 -45.61 -26.98 4.66
CA LEU A 273 -46.38 -26.15 3.73
C LEU A 273 -46.36 -26.73 2.31
N ARG A 274 -45.23 -27.26 1.84
CA ARG A 274 -45.16 -27.95 0.55
C ARG A 274 -45.98 -29.23 0.55
N GLU A 275 -46.03 -29.96 1.66
CA GLU A 275 -46.86 -31.15 1.83
C GLU A 275 -48.34 -30.81 1.88
N THR A 276 -48.75 -29.77 2.60
CA THR A 276 -50.14 -29.29 2.58
C THR A 276 -50.52 -28.79 1.19
N VAL A 277 -49.66 -28.03 0.53
CA VAL A 277 -49.87 -27.57 -0.87
C VAL A 277 -49.85 -28.74 -1.86
N LYS A 278 -49.20 -29.87 -1.57
CA LYS A 278 -49.31 -31.10 -2.38
C LYS A 278 -50.57 -31.91 -2.07
N ARG A 279 -51.03 -31.92 -0.82
CA ARG A 279 -52.28 -32.56 -0.39
C ARG A 279 -53.51 -31.79 -0.88
N LEU A 280 -53.47 -30.46 -0.92
CA LEU A 280 -54.59 -29.62 -1.39
C LEU A 280 -55.05 -29.96 -2.83
N PRO A 281 -54.16 -30.19 -3.81
CA PRO A 281 -54.51 -30.74 -5.11
C PRO A 281 -55.07 -32.16 -5.03
N ALA A 282 -54.57 -33.04 -4.16
CA ALA A 282 -55.11 -34.39 -3.98
C ALA A 282 -56.48 -34.38 -3.27
N GLU A 283 -56.75 -33.43 -2.38
CA GLU A 283 -58.05 -33.16 -1.76
C GLU A 283 -59.00 -32.53 -2.79
N ARG A 284 -58.50 -31.58 -3.60
CA ARG A 284 -59.23 -30.99 -4.72
C ARG A 284 -59.51 -32.02 -5.81
N VAL A 285 -58.59 -32.94 -6.08
CA VAL A 285 -58.73 -34.06 -7.01
C VAL A 285 -59.58 -35.16 -6.41
N GLN A 286 -59.56 -35.47 -5.10
CA GLN A 286 -60.56 -36.35 -4.46
C GLN A 286 -61.97 -35.74 -4.52
N LEU A 287 -62.08 -34.41 -4.37
CA LEU A 287 -63.31 -33.66 -4.57
C LEU A 287 -63.73 -33.61 -6.05
N LEU A 288 -62.78 -33.70 -6.99
CA LEU A 288 -63.03 -33.73 -8.44
C LEU A 288 -63.15 -35.14 -9.04
N GLU A 289 -62.61 -36.18 -8.41
CA GLU A 289 -62.68 -37.61 -8.76
C GLU A 289 -63.94 -38.26 -8.17
N MET A 290 -64.66 -37.55 -7.30
CA MET A 290 -66.11 -37.70 -7.16
C MET A 290 -66.88 -37.24 -8.40
N THR A 291 -66.23 -36.63 -9.39
CA THR A 291 -66.87 -36.08 -10.60
C THR A 291 -66.37 -36.61 -11.94
N GLU A 292 -65.15 -37.16 -12.12
CA GLU A 292 -64.79 -37.82 -13.39
C GLU A 292 -63.45 -38.60 -13.34
N ALA A 293 -63.39 -39.69 -14.10
CA ALA A 293 -62.35 -40.74 -14.15
C ALA A 293 -61.38 -40.55 -15.36
N PRO A 294 -60.31 -41.36 -15.52
CA PRO A 294 -58.95 -40.91 -15.90
C PRO A 294 -58.47 -41.35 -17.30
N ASP A 295 -57.34 -40.79 -17.78
CA ASP A 295 -56.27 -41.52 -18.51
C ASP A 295 -55.04 -40.59 -18.79
N ARG A 296 -53.82 -40.94 -18.33
CA ARG A 296 -52.70 -41.62 -19.05
C ARG A 296 -52.05 -40.77 -20.18
N THR A 297 -50.74 -40.74 -20.48
CA THR A 297 -49.43 -41.22 -19.98
C THR A 297 -48.38 -40.69 -21.03
N VAL A 298 -47.08 -40.86 -20.76
CA VAL A 298 -45.97 -41.06 -21.74
C VAL A 298 -45.12 -39.84 -22.15
N THR A 299 -44.01 -39.66 -21.40
CA THR A 299 -42.62 -39.43 -21.93
C THR A 299 -42.13 -40.73 -22.64
N PRO A 300 -40.94 -40.90 -23.27
CA PRO A 300 -39.75 -40.06 -23.57
C PRO A 300 -39.26 -40.28 -25.04
N SER A 301 -38.09 -39.85 -25.53
CA SER A 301 -36.84 -40.65 -25.66
C SER A 301 -35.82 -39.88 -26.54
N LYS A 302 -34.62 -39.50 -26.07
CA LYS A 302 -33.32 -40.19 -26.25
C LYS A 302 -33.10 -40.87 -27.62
N ASP A 303 -32.02 -40.50 -28.33
CA ASP A 303 -30.84 -41.39 -28.53
C ASP A 303 -29.77 -40.88 -29.53
N LYS A 304 -28.49 -40.99 -29.10
CA LYS A 304 -27.28 -41.48 -29.84
C LYS A 304 -26.69 -40.61 -30.97
N LYS A 305 -25.37 -40.49 -31.18
CA LYS A 305 -24.13 -41.06 -30.61
C LYS A 305 -22.92 -40.23 -31.13
N PRO A 306 -21.75 -40.31 -30.46
CA PRO A 306 -20.67 -39.33 -30.52
C PRO A 306 -19.53 -39.77 -31.45
N GLN A 307 -18.94 -38.84 -32.22
CA GLN A 307 -17.48 -38.76 -32.45
C GLN A 307 -17.01 -37.63 -33.39
N GLU A 308 -17.90 -36.75 -33.85
CA GLU A 308 -17.53 -35.43 -34.44
C GLU A 308 -18.04 -34.25 -33.60
N GLU A 309 -18.77 -34.54 -32.51
CA GLU A 309 -19.44 -33.56 -31.67
C GLU A 309 -18.49 -32.71 -30.82
N ASP A 310 -17.30 -33.17 -30.43
CA ASP A 310 -16.58 -32.50 -29.33
C ASP A 310 -15.86 -31.18 -29.70
N ILE A 311 -15.63 -30.97 -31.00
CA ILE A 311 -15.08 -29.70 -31.54
C ILE A 311 -16.23 -28.77 -31.95
N HIS A 312 -17.29 -29.32 -32.58
CA HIS A 312 -18.49 -28.54 -32.93
C HIS A 312 -19.35 -28.16 -31.72
N LYS A 313 -19.39 -28.98 -30.67
CA LYS A 313 -20.10 -28.73 -29.41
C LYS A 313 -19.37 -27.69 -28.58
N ARG A 314 -18.03 -27.72 -28.51
CA ARG A 314 -17.27 -26.60 -27.94
C ARG A 314 -17.49 -25.29 -28.70
N CYS A 315 -17.52 -25.34 -30.04
CA CYS A 315 -17.81 -24.16 -30.85
C CYS A 315 -19.28 -23.67 -30.68
N LEU A 316 -20.25 -24.59 -30.60
CA LEU A 316 -21.66 -24.29 -30.35
C LEU A 316 -21.91 -23.79 -28.94
N ASP A 317 -21.26 -24.35 -27.93
CA ASP A 317 -21.34 -23.95 -26.52
C ASP A 317 -20.66 -22.58 -26.33
N GLU A 318 -19.56 -22.30 -27.03
CA GLU A 318 -18.93 -20.98 -27.03
C GLU A 318 -19.79 -19.95 -27.77
N MET A 319 -20.39 -20.33 -28.91
CA MET A 319 -21.30 -19.47 -29.66
C MET A 319 -22.60 -19.23 -28.91
N GLN A 320 -23.15 -20.23 -28.22
CA GLN A 320 -24.27 -20.11 -27.28
C GLN A 320 -23.89 -19.26 -26.08
N GLY A 321 -22.68 -19.41 -25.52
CA GLY A 321 -22.18 -18.56 -24.45
C GLY A 321 -22.09 -17.10 -24.87
N ARG A 322 -21.61 -16.82 -26.09
CA ARG A 322 -21.62 -15.48 -26.68
C ARG A 322 -23.03 -14.96 -26.95
N LEU A 323 -23.96 -15.83 -27.35
CA LEU A 323 -25.36 -15.46 -27.62
C LEU A 323 -26.11 -15.13 -26.32
N HIS A 324 -25.88 -15.90 -25.24
CA HIS A 324 -26.39 -15.59 -23.90
C HIS A 324 -25.78 -14.29 -23.36
N MET A 325 -24.47 -14.10 -23.52
CA MET A 325 -23.82 -12.85 -23.11
C MET A 325 -24.37 -11.64 -23.89
N LEU A 326 -24.65 -11.81 -25.19
CA LEU A 326 -25.30 -10.78 -26.01
C LEU A 326 -26.76 -10.53 -25.59
N GLN A 327 -27.52 -11.57 -25.22
CA GLN A 327 -28.87 -11.43 -24.67
C GLN A 327 -28.86 -10.70 -23.33
N ASP A 328 -27.93 -11.04 -22.44
CA ASP A 328 -27.74 -10.38 -21.15
C ASP A 328 -27.34 -8.91 -21.33
N LEU A 329 -26.40 -8.63 -22.23
CA LEU A 329 -26.01 -7.27 -22.61
C LEU A 329 -27.20 -6.48 -23.18
N THR A 330 -28.02 -7.11 -24.02
CA THR A 330 -29.22 -6.48 -24.59
C THR A 330 -30.26 -6.20 -23.50
N GLN A 331 -30.44 -7.11 -22.55
CA GLN A 331 -31.35 -6.94 -21.43
C GLN A 331 -30.89 -5.84 -20.46
N VAL A 332 -29.58 -5.78 -20.15
CA VAL A 332 -28.99 -4.70 -19.35
C VAL A 332 -29.12 -3.36 -20.05
N THR A 333 -28.87 -3.32 -21.36
CA THR A 333 -29.03 -2.09 -22.17
C THR A 333 -30.49 -1.61 -22.16
N LEU A 334 -31.46 -2.52 -22.23
CA LEU A 334 -32.88 -2.19 -22.21
C LEU A 334 -33.35 -1.71 -20.82
N LYS A 335 -32.83 -2.32 -19.74
CA LYS A 335 -33.07 -1.85 -18.35
C LYS A 335 -32.50 -0.45 -18.13
N LEU A 336 -31.25 -0.21 -18.52
CA LEU A 336 -30.63 1.12 -18.42
C LEU A 336 -31.42 2.16 -19.22
N ARG A 337 -31.91 1.80 -20.41
CA ARG A 337 -32.74 2.71 -21.22
C ARG A 337 -34.06 3.07 -20.53
N MET A 338 -34.74 2.11 -19.91
CA MET A 338 -35.95 2.38 -19.13
C MET A 338 -35.64 3.26 -17.90
N GLU A 339 -34.54 3.01 -17.20
CA GLU A 339 -34.11 3.82 -16.06
C GLU A 339 -33.84 5.27 -16.50
N PHE A 340 -33.15 5.48 -17.63
CA PHE A 340 -32.95 6.83 -18.19
C PHE A 340 -34.25 7.53 -18.57
N GLU A 341 -35.22 6.82 -19.13
CA GLU A 341 -36.56 7.39 -19.44
C GLU A 341 -37.31 7.77 -18.16
N THR A 342 -37.30 6.91 -17.13
CA THR A 342 -37.95 7.23 -15.85
C THR A 342 -37.30 8.41 -15.14
N GLU A 343 -35.98 8.52 -15.19
CA GLU A 343 -35.24 9.64 -14.61
C GLU A 343 -35.50 10.95 -15.38
N ALA A 344 -35.63 10.89 -16.71
CA ALA A 344 -36.01 12.04 -17.52
C ALA A 344 -37.45 12.53 -17.21
N ASP A 345 -38.37 11.61 -16.91
CA ASP A 345 -39.74 11.94 -16.50
C ASP A 345 -39.81 12.55 -15.10
N LEU A 346 -38.99 12.08 -14.17
CA LEU A 346 -38.86 12.67 -12.84
C LEU A 346 -38.29 14.09 -12.91
N ARG A 347 -37.29 14.33 -13.77
CA ARG A 347 -36.74 15.67 -14.00
C ARG A 347 -37.75 16.63 -14.61
N ARG A 348 -38.59 16.18 -15.54
CA ARG A 348 -39.70 16.99 -16.09
C ARG A 348 -40.71 17.38 -15.00
N ARG A 349 -41.16 16.42 -14.19
CA ARG A 349 -42.09 16.69 -13.08
C ARG A 349 -41.52 17.67 -12.06
N ALA A 350 -40.25 17.53 -11.70
CA ALA A 350 -39.57 18.47 -10.79
C ALA A 350 -39.49 19.89 -11.38
N ALA A 351 -39.28 20.02 -12.70
CA ALA A 351 -39.26 21.32 -13.36
C ALA A 351 -40.65 21.98 -13.40
N ASP A 352 -41.70 21.20 -13.68
CA ASP A 352 -43.08 21.70 -13.69
C ASP A 352 -43.53 22.15 -12.28
N GLU A 353 -43.18 21.38 -11.24
CA GLU A 353 -43.46 21.73 -9.84
C GLU A 353 -42.74 23.03 -9.41
N CYS A 354 -41.50 23.24 -9.89
CA CYS A 354 -40.74 24.46 -9.63
C CYS A 354 -41.40 25.69 -10.28
N GLU A 355 -41.85 25.58 -11.53
CA GLU A 355 -42.58 26.65 -12.21
C GLU A 355 -43.95 26.93 -11.57
N GLU A 356 -44.64 25.91 -11.07
CA GLU A 356 -45.89 26.11 -10.33
C GLU A 356 -45.67 26.80 -8.98
N GLN A 357 -44.63 26.41 -8.23
CA GLN A 357 -44.25 27.10 -6.99
C GLN A 357 -43.89 28.57 -7.26
N LYS A 358 -43.22 28.86 -8.38
CA LYS A 358 -42.89 30.23 -8.79
C LYS A 358 -44.15 31.07 -9.08
N ARG A 359 -45.18 30.49 -9.73
CA ARG A 359 -46.48 31.15 -9.92
C ARG A 359 -47.18 31.43 -8.59
N LYS A 360 -47.24 30.44 -7.69
CA LYS A 360 -47.84 30.60 -6.35
C LYS A 360 -47.13 31.68 -5.52
N ARG A 361 -45.80 31.77 -5.63
CA ARG A 361 -45.01 32.82 -4.98
C ARG A 361 -45.34 34.21 -5.52
N MET A 362 -45.45 34.38 -6.85
CA MET A 362 -45.84 35.67 -7.43
C MET A 362 -47.26 36.10 -7.01
N GLU A 363 -48.21 35.17 -6.92
CA GLU A 363 -49.56 35.45 -6.43
C GLU A 363 -49.58 35.84 -4.94
N ALA A 364 -48.80 35.14 -4.11
CA ALA A 364 -48.64 35.49 -2.71
C ALA A 364 -48.00 36.88 -2.53
N GLU A 365 -46.97 37.22 -3.32
CA GLU A 365 -46.34 38.55 -3.32
C GLU A 365 -47.29 39.66 -3.79
N ARG A 366 -48.28 39.36 -4.65
CA ARG A 366 -49.35 40.29 -5.01
C ARG A 366 -50.31 40.50 -3.84
N LEU A 367 -50.78 39.43 -3.19
CA LEU A 367 -51.68 39.51 -2.04
C LEU A 367 -51.06 40.27 -0.87
N VAL A 368 -49.77 40.04 -0.57
CA VAL A 368 -49.07 40.78 0.49
C VAL A 368 -49.05 42.28 0.21
N ARG A 369 -48.81 42.69 -1.05
CA ARG A 369 -48.86 44.10 -1.45
C ARG A 369 -50.26 44.71 -1.29
N ASP A 370 -51.30 43.94 -1.57
CA ASP A 370 -52.69 44.41 -1.42
C ASP A 370 -53.09 44.50 0.07
N PHE A 371 -52.69 43.55 0.90
CA PHE A 371 -52.88 43.63 2.36
C PHE A 371 -52.14 44.81 2.97
N GLN A 372 -50.92 45.09 2.52
CA GLN A 372 -50.12 46.20 3.04
C GLN A 372 -50.80 47.56 2.79
N LYS A 373 -51.38 47.76 1.59
CA LYS A 373 -52.20 48.95 1.30
C LYS A 373 -53.45 49.04 2.17
N LEU A 374 -54.06 47.90 2.51
CA LEU A 374 -55.26 47.86 3.34
C LEU A 374 -54.95 48.24 4.79
N CYS A 375 -53.83 47.76 5.33
CA CYS A 375 -53.35 48.14 6.66
C CYS A 375 -53.00 49.63 6.74
N GLU A 376 -52.35 50.18 5.71
CA GLU A 376 -52.06 51.62 5.64
C GLU A 376 -53.35 52.45 5.72
N LYS A 377 -54.40 52.04 5.00
CA LYS A 377 -55.71 52.69 5.05
C LYS A 377 -56.39 52.59 6.43
N GLN A 378 -56.32 51.43 7.07
CA GLN A 378 -56.93 51.20 8.38
C GLN A 378 -56.25 52.03 9.49
N VAL A 379 -54.94 52.24 9.40
CA VAL A 379 -54.18 53.13 10.30
C VAL A 379 -54.63 54.59 10.14
N ASP A 380 -54.88 55.05 8.92
CA ASP A 380 -55.40 56.39 8.67
C ASP A 380 -56.83 56.55 9.22
N ASP A 381 -57.68 55.54 9.06
CA ASP A 381 -59.05 55.53 9.60
C ASP A 381 -59.05 55.57 11.15
N TYR A 382 -58.20 54.80 11.83
CA TYR A 382 -58.04 54.88 13.29
C TYR A 382 -57.50 56.23 13.76
N ARG A 383 -56.60 56.85 12.98
CA ARG A 383 -56.09 58.19 13.30
C ARG A 383 -57.21 59.24 13.26
N THR A 384 -58.14 59.15 12.30
CA THR A 384 -59.26 60.09 12.21
C THR A 384 -60.29 59.91 13.33
N THR A 385 -60.62 58.67 13.71
CA THR A 385 -61.59 58.36 14.78
C THR A 385 -61.07 58.71 16.18
N ILE A 386 -59.78 58.48 16.46
CA ILE A 386 -59.15 58.97 17.69
C ILE A 386 -59.20 60.50 17.75
N GLY A 387 -58.98 61.17 16.61
CA GLY A 387 -59.09 62.63 16.50
C GLY A 387 -60.49 63.16 16.84
N SER A 388 -61.57 62.49 16.40
CA SER A 388 -62.95 62.90 16.72
C SER A 388 -63.31 62.65 18.19
N LEU A 389 -62.92 61.51 18.77
CA LEU A 389 -63.17 61.21 20.18
C LEU A 389 -62.42 62.15 21.13
N GLN A 390 -61.22 62.62 20.75
CA GLN A 390 -60.48 63.64 21.50
C GLN A 390 -61.16 65.03 21.48
N VAL A 391 -61.99 65.33 20.49
CA VAL A 391 -62.82 66.55 20.48
C VAL A 391 -64.03 66.37 21.41
N GLU A 392 -64.67 65.21 21.37
CA GLU A 392 -65.88 64.89 22.15
C GLU A 392 -65.61 64.84 23.67
N ILE A 393 -64.46 64.32 24.10
CA ILE A 393 -64.01 64.35 25.50
C ILE A 393 -63.84 65.79 25.99
N ARG A 394 -63.36 66.70 25.13
CA ARG A 394 -63.18 68.12 25.46
C ARG A 394 -64.51 68.84 25.67
N ASP A 395 -65.53 68.47 24.91
CA ASP A 395 -66.89 69.04 25.01
C ASP A 395 -67.66 68.50 26.23
N LEU A 396 -67.41 67.26 26.64
CA LEU A 396 -67.98 66.69 27.87
C LEU A 396 -67.33 67.26 29.14
N VAL A 397 -66.02 67.55 29.10
CA VAL A 397 -65.29 68.19 30.21
C VAL A 397 -65.71 69.66 30.39
N THR A 398 -66.15 70.35 29.34
CA THR A 398 -66.73 71.71 29.45
C THR A 398 -68.15 71.69 30.01
N LYS A 399 -69.00 70.72 29.64
CA LYS A 399 -70.35 70.53 30.23
C LYS A 399 -70.36 70.15 31.71
N LEU A 400 -69.39 69.37 32.19
CA LEU A 400 -69.25 69.05 33.62
C LEU A 400 -68.87 70.27 34.47
N ARG A 401 -68.21 71.28 33.89
CA ARG A 401 -67.93 72.56 34.56
C ARG A 401 -69.12 73.52 34.58
N GLU A 402 -70.11 73.33 33.72
CA GLU A 402 -71.34 74.15 33.67
C GLU A 402 -72.41 73.67 34.68
N LEU A 403 -72.41 72.38 35.06
CA LEU A 403 -73.40 71.77 35.97
C LEU A 403 -73.08 71.91 37.46
N GLU A 404 -71.87 72.35 37.84
CA GLU A 404 -71.52 72.66 39.24
C GLU A 404 -71.85 74.13 39.63
N ALA A 405 -72.48 74.91 38.74
CA ALA A 405 -72.81 76.32 38.96
C ALA A 405 -74.32 76.66 39.02
N GLN A 406 -75.22 75.68 39.27
CA GLN A 406 -76.65 75.96 39.47
C GLN A 406 -77.28 75.24 40.66
N ASP A 407 -77.93 76.07 41.49
CA ASP A 407 -79.06 75.81 42.40
C ASP A 407 -78.85 75.21 43.79
N VAL A 408 -78.41 76.11 44.68
CA VAL A 408 -79.18 76.44 45.89
C VAL A 408 -80.18 77.57 45.55
N GLU A 409 -81.48 77.30 45.35
CA GLU A 409 -82.57 78.26 45.66
C GLU A 409 -84.00 77.66 45.67
N ARG A 410 -84.69 77.86 46.81
CA ARG A 410 -86.15 78.05 47.05
C ARG A 410 -87.14 76.89 47.32
N GLN A 411 -87.28 76.62 48.63
CA GLN A 411 -88.50 76.66 49.48
C GLN A 411 -89.94 76.78 48.91
N CYS A 412 -90.83 75.98 49.54
CA CYS A 412 -92.17 76.27 50.10
C CYS A 412 -93.40 76.65 49.25
N ASP A 413 -94.47 75.85 49.40
CA ASP A 413 -95.91 76.21 49.63
C ASP A 413 -96.74 74.89 49.61
N LYS A 414 -97.83 74.61 50.34
CA LYS A 414 -98.59 75.19 51.45
C LYS A 414 -99.65 74.15 51.88
N HIS A 415 -100.01 74.10 53.15
CA HIS A 415 -101.20 73.42 53.66
C HIS A 415 -102.52 74.02 53.13
N LEU A 416 -103.60 73.26 53.39
CA LEU A 416 -105.01 73.67 53.54
C LEU A 416 -105.85 73.61 52.24
N LYS A 417 -106.91 72.79 52.18
CA LYS A 417 -108.20 72.92 52.90
C LYS A 417 -108.99 71.60 52.74
N GLN A 418 -109.92 71.19 53.61
CA GLN A 418 -110.83 71.98 54.45
C GLN A 418 -111.51 71.11 55.53
N VAL A 419 -112.03 71.82 56.53
CA VAL A 419 -112.53 71.44 57.86
C VAL A 419 -114.07 71.53 57.92
N SER A 420 -114.67 70.90 58.95
CA SER A 420 -115.98 71.21 59.61
C SER A 420 -117.27 70.83 58.86
N SER A 421 -118.45 70.64 59.45
CA SER A 421 -119.10 70.83 60.78
C SER A 421 -120.40 69.98 60.74
N LEU A 422 -121.11 69.61 61.82
CA LEU A 422 -121.95 70.42 62.72
C LEU A 422 -122.34 69.51 63.92
N GLU A 423 -122.06 69.89 65.17
CA GLU A 423 -122.97 70.64 66.09
C GLU A 423 -124.21 69.82 66.50
N ASN A 424 -124.22 69.18 67.67
CA ASN A 424 -124.65 69.70 68.99
C ASN A 424 -126.06 70.32 69.00
N GLU A 425 -127.04 69.59 69.56
CA GLU A 425 -128.13 70.08 70.45
C GLU A 425 -129.33 69.10 70.50
N VAL A 426 -129.24 67.95 71.20
CA VAL A 426 -130.44 67.31 71.81
C VAL A 426 -130.09 66.64 73.15
N CYS A 427 -129.09 67.16 73.85
CA CYS A 427 -128.94 66.90 75.27
C CYS A 427 -130.01 67.72 76.01
N GLN A 428 -131.11 67.08 76.44
CA GLN A 428 -131.55 67.09 77.86
C GLN A 428 -133.05 66.96 78.19
N LEU A 429 -133.99 66.55 77.31
CA LEU A 429 -135.39 66.35 77.75
C LEU A 429 -136.10 65.09 77.23
N LYS A 430 -135.54 63.91 77.56
CA LYS A 430 -136.35 62.72 77.94
C LYS A 430 -135.56 61.70 78.77
N ALA A 431 -134.71 62.24 79.65
CA ALA A 431 -133.86 61.58 80.64
C ALA A 431 -134.60 60.81 81.75
N VAL A 432 -135.83 60.29 81.52
CA VAL A 432 -136.58 59.52 82.55
C VAL A 432 -137.25 58.25 82.00
N LEU A 433 -137.17 57.97 80.68
CA LEU A 433 -137.42 56.60 80.15
C LEU A 433 -136.11 55.79 80.02
N GLN A 434 -134.98 56.49 80.21
CA GLN A 434 -133.61 56.07 79.96
C GLN A 434 -133.01 55.29 81.14
N GLU A 435 -133.57 55.35 82.35
CA GLU A 435 -132.97 54.77 83.57
C GLU A 435 -133.19 53.25 83.72
N GLU A 436 -134.31 52.71 83.21
CA GLU A 436 -134.60 51.26 83.26
C GLU A 436 -134.15 50.50 81.98
N GLN A 437 -134.04 51.19 80.83
CA GLN A 437 -133.30 50.68 79.66
C GLN A 437 -131.77 50.80 79.83
N GLN A 438 -131.27 51.77 80.62
CA GLN A 438 -129.85 51.86 80.98
C GLN A 438 -129.39 50.67 81.81
N LYS A 439 -130.20 50.06 82.69
CA LYS A 439 -129.75 48.89 83.47
C LYS A 439 -129.59 47.61 82.64
N THR A 440 -130.43 47.38 81.63
CA THR A 440 -130.25 46.28 80.65
C THR A 440 -129.18 46.59 79.61
N GLY A 441 -129.05 47.86 79.22
CA GLY A 441 -127.97 48.36 78.37
C GLY A 441 -126.59 48.33 79.04
N GLN A 442 -126.47 48.65 80.33
CA GLN A 442 -125.20 48.62 81.07
C GLN A 442 -124.67 47.19 81.18
N LEU A 443 -125.54 46.21 81.46
CA LEU A 443 -125.20 44.78 81.48
C LEU A 443 -124.84 44.24 80.09
N SER A 444 -125.56 44.69 79.05
CA SER A 444 -125.23 44.37 77.65
C SER A 444 -123.92 45.01 77.19
N ILE A 445 -123.59 46.22 77.64
CA ILE A 445 -122.34 46.91 77.32
C ILE A 445 -121.17 46.31 78.11
N THR A 446 -121.35 45.91 79.38
CA THR A 446 -120.29 45.21 80.14
C THR A 446 -120.02 43.83 79.56
N MET A 447 -121.05 43.04 79.22
CA MET A 447 -120.84 41.77 78.50
C MET A 447 -120.22 41.98 77.12
N GLN A 448 -120.64 43.00 76.36
CA GLN A 448 -120.09 43.30 75.05
C GLN A 448 -118.62 43.76 75.15
N MET A 449 -118.26 44.55 76.17
CA MET A 449 -116.88 44.98 76.42
C MET A 449 -115.99 43.81 76.86
N GLU A 450 -116.51 42.86 77.65
CA GLU A 450 -115.81 41.60 77.98
C GLU A 450 -115.67 40.68 76.76
N ILE A 451 -116.69 40.61 75.89
CA ILE A 451 -116.62 39.90 74.61
C ILE A 451 -115.60 40.56 73.67
N ASP A 452 -115.56 41.88 73.60
CA ASP A 452 -114.62 42.59 72.74
C ASP A 452 -113.19 42.58 73.31
N GLN A 453 -113.02 42.57 74.65
CA GLN A 453 -111.73 42.31 75.30
C GLN A 453 -111.23 40.89 75.04
N THR A 454 -112.07 39.87 75.23
CA THR A 454 -111.70 38.47 74.94
C THR A 454 -111.46 38.25 73.44
N ARG A 455 -112.24 38.88 72.56
CA ARG A 455 -112.04 38.84 71.10
C ARG A 455 -110.76 39.56 70.68
N ALA A 456 -110.41 40.70 71.28
CA ALA A 456 -109.15 41.38 71.02
C ALA A 456 -107.94 40.55 71.50
N LEU A 457 -108.08 39.86 72.64
CA LEU A 457 -107.03 38.98 73.18
C LEU A 457 -106.87 37.69 72.35
N ILE A 458 -107.97 37.13 71.84
CA ILE A 458 -107.94 36.02 70.87
C ILE A 458 -107.34 36.48 69.53
N GLN A 459 -107.66 37.69 69.06
CA GLN A 459 -107.07 38.25 67.84
C GLN A 459 -105.57 38.50 68.01
N SER A 460 -105.12 39.04 69.14
CA SER A 460 -103.68 39.23 69.40
C SER A 460 -102.95 37.88 69.52
N GLN A 461 -103.53 36.89 70.21
CA GLN A 461 -102.98 35.53 70.27
C GLN A 461 -102.95 34.86 68.88
N ASN A 462 -103.96 35.05 68.04
CA ASN A 462 -103.96 34.53 66.67
C ASN A 462 -102.90 35.21 65.80
N ILE A 463 -102.73 36.53 65.91
CA ILE A 463 -101.66 37.26 65.21
C ILE A 463 -100.29 36.76 65.67
N GLN A 464 -100.09 36.55 66.98
CA GLN A 464 -98.84 36.02 67.53
C GLN A 464 -98.57 34.60 67.02
N LEU A 465 -99.56 33.70 67.08
CA LEU A 465 -99.41 32.33 66.55
C LEU A 465 -99.13 32.31 65.05
N GLN A 466 -99.70 33.26 64.29
CA GLN A 466 -99.43 33.41 62.86
C GLN A 466 -98.00 33.91 62.62
N GLN A 467 -97.51 34.88 63.40
CA GLN A 467 -96.12 35.34 63.37
C GLN A 467 -95.15 34.20 63.72
N ASP A 468 -95.41 33.45 64.81
CA ASP A 468 -94.59 32.31 65.21
C ASP A 468 -94.56 31.22 64.12
N ALA A 469 -95.70 30.95 63.46
CA ALA A 469 -95.77 30.00 62.34
C ALA A 469 -95.04 30.49 61.08
N GLU A 470 -95.08 31.79 60.80
CA GLU A 470 -94.31 32.42 59.72
C GLU A 470 -92.80 32.40 60.01
N GLU A 471 -92.38 32.63 61.25
CA GLU A 471 -90.99 32.52 61.70
C GLU A 471 -90.48 31.07 61.60
N GLN A 472 -91.28 30.08 62.02
CA GLN A 472 -90.93 28.67 61.83
C GLN A 472 -90.76 28.32 60.35
N ARG A 473 -91.66 28.80 59.47
CA ARG A 473 -91.52 28.62 58.02
C ARG A 473 -90.23 29.23 57.49
N ARG A 474 -89.89 30.46 57.88
CA ARG A 474 -88.63 31.11 57.50
C ARG A 474 -87.42 30.30 57.97
N MET A 475 -87.41 29.81 59.21
CA MET A 475 -86.33 28.94 59.70
C MET A 475 -86.22 27.64 58.90
N PHE A 476 -87.33 27.02 58.52
CA PHE A 476 -87.30 25.82 57.67
C PHE A 476 -86.73 26.10 56.28
N GLU A 477 -87.11 27.22 55.65
CA GLU A 477 -86.56 27.65 54.36
C GLU A 477 -85.06 27.96 54.45
N GLU A 478 -84.61 28.61 55.52
CA GLU A 478 -83.19 28.85 55.80
C GLU A 478 -82.42 27.55 56.01
N LEU A 479 -82.95 26.61 56.82
CA LEU A 479 -82.34 25.29 57.02
C LEU A 479 -82.25 24.50 55.71
N GLN A 480 -83.27 24.57 54.85
CA GLN A 480 -83.26 23.96 53.53
C GLN A 480 -82.22 24.62 52.61
N GLY A 481 -82.11 25.95 52.65
CA GLY A 481 -81.07 26.70 51.94
C GLY A 481 -79.66 26.29 52.37
N ILE A 482 -79.42 26.21 53.68
CA ILE A 482 -78.16 25.75 54.26
C ILE A 482 -77.87 24.30 53.85
N GLN A 483 -78.86 23.41 53.89
CA GLN A 483 -78.71 22.01 53.47
C GLN A 483 -78.32 21.89 51.99
N ASN A 484 -78.92 22.70 51.12
CA ASN A 484 -78.58 22.75 49.70
C ASN A 484 -77.13 23.23 49.50
N ILE A 485 -76.72 24.31 50.16
CA ILE A 485 -75.33 24.81 50.11
C ILE A 485 -74.34 23.77 50.65
N LEU A 486 -74.67 23.06 51.73
CA LEU A 486 -73.83 21.98 52.26
C LEU A 486 -73.71 20.81 51.27
N SER A 487 -74.79 20.49 50.55
CA SER A 487 -74.76 19.43 49.54
C SER A 487 -73.89 19.79 48.34
N THR A 488 -73.97 21.03 47.85
CA THR A 488 -73.18 21.52 46.72
C THR A 488 -71.71 21.65 47.08
N THR A 489 -71.39 22.25 48.24
CA THR A 489 -70.01 22.35 48.75
C THR A 489 -69.39 20.98 48.99
N LYS A 490 -70.14 20.00 49.51
CA LYS A 490 -69.66 18.60 49.63
C LYS A 490 -69.33 18.00 48.27
N GLN A 491 -70.17 18.20 47.26
CA GLN A 491 -69.94 17.68 45.91
C GLN A 491 -68.71 18.33 45.24
N GLU A 492 -68.53 19.63 45.43
CA GLU A 492 -67.37 20.37 44.95
C GLU A 492 -66.08 19.94 45.64
N LEU A 493 -66.11 19.70 46.96
CA LEU A 493 -64.95 19.19 47.68
C LEU A 493 -64.58 17.76 47.24
N LEU A 494 -65.58 16.94 46.92
CA LEU A 494 -65.36 15.61 46.32
C LEU A 494 -64.78 15.69 44.90
N SER A 495 -65.22 16.65 44.06
CA SER A 495 -64.66 16.83 42.73
C SER A 495 -63.21 17.35 42.80
N GLN A 496 -62.94 18.31 43.68
CA GLN A 496 -61.58 18.79 43.96
C GLN A 496 -60.68 17.65 44.47
N ARG A 497 -61.17 16.78 45.37
CA ARG A 497 -60.41 15.62 45.85
C ARG A 497 -60.06 14.66 44.71
N ARG A 498 -61.01 14.37 43.82
CA ARG A 498 -60.76 13.54 42.63
C ARG A 498 -59.74 14.19 41.69
N ASN A 499 -59.83 15.49 41.48
CA ASN A 499 -58.87 16.23 40.66
C ASN A 499 -57.47 16.21 41.27
N ASN A 500 -57.34 16.41 42.59
CA ASN A 500 -56.06 16.30 43.29
C ASN A 500 -55.46 14.89 43.17
N THR A 501 -56.26 13.82 43.29
CA THR A 501 -55.77 12.46 43.07
C THR A 501 -55.31 12.23 41.63
N ARG A 502 -56.03 12.77 40.64
CA ARG A 502 -55.59 12.71 39.23
C ARG A 502 -54.27 13.45 39.00
N LEU A 503 -54.14 14.65 39.56
CA LEU A 503 -52.90 15.44 39.46
C LEU A 503 -51.74 14.72 40.15
N GLN A 504 -51.95 14.12 41.32
CA GLN A 504 -50.94 13.32 42.00
C GLN A 504 -50.47 12.14 41.15
N ASN A 505 -51.40 11.39 40.53
CA ASN A 505 -51.03 10.28 39.65
C ASN A 505 -50.23 10.77 38.42
N ASN A 506 -50.66 11.87 37.79
CA ASN A 506 -49.93 12.45 36.67
C ASN A 506 -48.52 12.90 37.06
N ILE A 507 -48.34 13.46 38.27
CA ILE A 507 -47.03 13.83 38.81
C ILE A 507 -46.17 12.57 38.99
N THR A 508 -46.71 11.50 39.59
CA THR A 508 -45.95 10.26 39.79
C THR A 508 -45.56 9.59 38.47
N ASP A 509 -46.43 9.64 37.45
CA ASP A 509 -46.12 9.10 36.13
C ASP A 509 -45.01 9.93 35.44
N ALA A 510 -45.06 11.26 35.56
CA ALA A 510 -44.01 12.15 35.05
C ALA A 510 -42.67 11.97 35.79
N GLU A 511 -42.69 11.68 37.10
CA GLU A 511 -41.49 11.35 37.88
C GLU A 511 -40.87 10.03 37.42
N GLN A 512 -41.69 9.00 37.16
CA GLN A 512 -41.22 7.72 36.64
C GLN A 512 -40.62 7.84 35.23
N GLU A 513 -41.24 8.61 34.34
CA GLU A 513 -40.67 8.89 33.01
C GLU A 513 -39.36 9.68 33.12
N ASN A 514 -39.27 10.67 34.01
CA ASN A 514 -38.00 11.36 34.27
C ASN A 514 -36.91 10.39 34.74
N LEU A 515 -37.23 9.44 35.61
CA LEU A 515 -36.26 8.44 36.07
C LEU A 515 -35.79 7.53 34.93
N ARG A 516 -36.71 7.11 34.04
CA ARG A 516 -36.36 6.33 32.83
C ARG A 516 -35.47 7.13 31.88
N LEU A 517 -35.78 8.41 31.66
CA LEU A 517 -34.95 9.28 30.82
C LEU A 517 -33.57 9.50 31.43
N GLN A 518 -33.47 9.66 32.76
CA GLN A 518 -32.18 9.76 33.45
C GLN A 518 -31.34 8.49 33.28
N GLN A 519 -31.94 7.31 33.43
CA GLN A 519 -31.27 6.03 33.18
C GLN A 519 -30.79 5.94 31.72
N HIS A 520 -31.64 6.31 30.76
CA HIS A 520 -31.27 6.28 29.36
C HIS A 520 -30.13 7.24 29.01
N ILE A 521 -30.12 8.45 29.59
CA ILE A 521 -29.03 9.41 29.45
C ILE A 521 -27.73 8.83 30.01
N GLU A 522 -27.78 8.16 31.15
CA GLU A 522 -26.60 7.55 31.77
C GLU A 522 -26.06 6.37 30.94
N ASP A 523 -26.94 5.53 30.40
CA ASP A 523 -26.55 4.46 29.47
C ASP A 523 -25.89 5.02 28.21
N LEU A 524 -26.45 6.10 27.64
CA LEU A 524 -25.87 6.77 26.48
C LEU A 524 -24.51 7.39 26.81
N ARG A 525 -24.33 7.96 28.01
CA ARG A 525 -23.03 8.46 28.48
C ARG A 525 -22.02 7.34 28.60
N ASN A 526 -22.39 6.20 29.18
CA ASN A 526 -21.51 5.04 29.32
C ASN A 526 -21.12 4.44 27.95
N ARG A 527 -22.05 4.43 26.99
CA ARG A 527 -21.76 4.04 25.61
C ARG A 527 -20.84 5.03 24.89
N LEU A 528 -21.00 6.32 25.15
CA LEU A 528 -20.14 7.35 24.60
C LEU A 528 -18.71 7.25 25.18
N THR A 529 -18.56 7.05 26.49
CA THR A 529 -17.25 6.92 27.14
C THR A 529 -16.51 5.64 26.72
N SER A 530 -17.21 4.51 26.63
CA SER A 530 -16.62 3.26 26.10
C SER A 530 -16.17 3.41 24.65
N SER A 531 -16.99 3.99 23.78
CA SER A 531 -16.59 4.29 22.40
C SER A 531 -15.41 5.27 22.32
N GLN A 532 -15.37 6.30 23.19
CA GLN A 532 -14.22 7.20 23.29
C GLN A 532 -12.95 6.47 23.73
N GLN A 533 -13.04 5.55 24.68
CA GLN A 533 -11.90 4.73 25.11
C GLN A 533 -11.41 3.80 24.00
N GLU A 534 -12.32 3.14 23.28
CA GLU A 534 -11.99 2.30 22.12
C GLU A 534 -11.30 3.11 21.01
N THR A 535 -11.84 4.27 20.67
CA THR A 535 -11.18 5.16 19.68
C THR A 535 -9.81 5.66 20.17
N GLY A 536 -9.63 5.84 21.49
CA GLY A 536 -8.34 6.12 22.10
C GLY A 536 -7.35 4.97 21.92
N SER A 537 -7.75 3.73 22.23
CA SER A 537 -6.93 2.52 22.04
C SER A 537 -6.51 2.34 20.58
N LEU A 538 -7.47 2.46 19.65
CA LEU A 538 -7.21 2.33 18.22
C LEU A 538 -6.25 3.41 17.71
N ARG A 539 -6.33 4.63 18.24
CA ARG A 539 -5.36 5.70 17.90
C ARG A 539 -3.97 5.37 18.40
N THR A 540 -3.83 4.83 19.62
CA THR A 540 -2.52 4.43 20.15
C THR A 540 -1.93 3.25 19.40
N GLU A 541 -2.75 2.24 19.05
CA GLU A 541 -2.33 1.10 18.22
C GLU A 541 -1.87 1.57 16.83
N LEU A 542 -2.63 2.46 16.19
CA LEU A 542 -2.25 3.05 14.90
C LEU A 542 -0.92 3.82 15.00
N GLN A 543 -0.70 4.56 16.08
CA GLN A 543 0.54 5.30 16.30
C GLN A 543 1.74 4.37 16.50
N LEU A 544 1.57 3.28 17.26
CA LEU A 544 2.61 2.25 17.43
C LEU A 544 2.91 1.53 16.11
N ALA A 545 1.88 1.20 15.32
CA ALA A 545 2.04 0.60 14.01
C ALA A 545 2.82 1.52 13.04
N LEU A 546 2.53 2.82 13.05
CA LEU A 546 3.26 3.80 12.24
C LEU A 546 4.75 3.87 12.64
N VAL A 547 5.05 3.90 13.94
CA VAL A 547 6.43 3.90 14.45
C VAL A 547 7.17 2.62 14.04
N SER A 548 6.51 1.45 14.13
CA SER A 548 7.07 0.17 13.68
C SER A 548 7.40 0.18 12.18
N VAL A 549 6.49 0.69 11.35
CA VAL A 549 6.72 0.83 9.90
C VAL A 549 7.89 1.77 9.60
N ASP A 550 7.98 2.91 10.29
CA ASP A 550 9.10 3.84 10.13
C ASP A 550 10.45 3.22 10.55
N ALA A 551 10.45 2.41 11.61
CA ALA A 551 11.65 1.68 12.05
C ALA A 551 12.10 0.66 11.00
N GLU A 552 11.18 -0.14 10.44
CA GLU A 552 11.51 -1.08 9.36
C GLU A 552 11.96 -0.36 8.08
N ARG A 553 11.36 0.78 7.75
CA ARG A 553 11.80 1.63 6.64
C ARG A 553 13.23 2.14 6.84
N SER A 554 13.59 2.53 8.07
CA SER A 554 14.96 2.92 8.42
C SER A 554 15.94 1.76 8.23
N LYS A 555 15.64 0.59 8.81
CA LYS A 555 16.48 -0.62 8.67
C LYS A 555 16.72 -1.00 7.20
N TYR A 556 15.67 -0.93 6.37
CA TYR A 556 15.80 -1.18 4.94
C TYR A 556 16.70 -0.13 4.26
N ASN A 557 16.52 1.15 4.58
CA ASN A 557 17.34 2.21 4.02
C ASN A 557 18.83 2.06 4.41
N ASP A 558 19.11 1.65 5.65
CA ASP A 558 20.47 1.38 6.13
C ASP A 558 21.10 0.20 5.38
N LYS A 559 20.37 -0.90 5.20
CA LYS A 559 20.81 -2.03 4.37
C LYS A 559 21.09 -1.58 2.93
N ARG A 560 20.22 -0.77 2.33
CA ARG A 560 20.41 -0.22 0.98
C ARG A 560 21.68 0.63 0.87
N ILE A 561 21.92 1.51 1.85
CA ILE A 561 23.12 2.34 1.92
C ILE A 561 24.36 1.47 2.08
N HIS A 562 24.31 0.45 2.94
CA HIS A 562 25.41 -0.50 3.14
C HIS A 562 25.78 -1.23 1.84
N TYR A 563 24.80 -1.78 1.11
CA TYR A 563 25.07 -2.44 -0.17
C TYR A 563 25.58 -1.46 -1.23
N LYS A 564 25.02 -0.25 -1.30
CA LYS A 564 25.54 0.82 -2.18
C LYS A 564 27.01 1.12 -1.88
N ASN A 565 27.38 1.22 -0.60
CA ASN A 565 28.76 1.46 -0.18
C ASN A 565 29.68 0.27 -0.49
N LYS A 566 29.23 -0.98 -0.25
CA LYS A 566 29.97 -2.19 -0.60
C LYS A 566 30.24 -2.26 -2.11
N LEU A 567 29.25 -1.93 -2.93
CA LEU A 567 29.38 -1.88 -4.39
C LEU A 567 30.35 -0.78 -4.83
N SER A 568 30.25 0.42 -4.24
CA SER A 568 31.19 1.52 -4.50
C SER A 568 32.63 1.16 -4.13
N ARG A 569 32.85 0.45 -3.01
CA ARG A 569 34.18 -0.06 -2.63
C ARG A 569 34.71 -1.08 -3.63
N ALA A 570 33.88 -2.05 -4.03
CA ALA A 570 34.26 -3.04 -5.04
C ALA A 570 34.62 -2.37 -6.37
N ARG A 571 33.78 -1.43 -6.85
CA ARG A 571 34.08 -0.62 -8.04
C ARG A 571 35.41 0.12 -7.93
N GLY A 572 35.68 0.75 -6.78
CA GLY A 572 36.96 1.44 -6.55
C GLY A 572 38.18 0.52 -6.50
N LEU A 573 38.03 -0.74 -6.09
CA LEU A 573 39.10 -1.74 -6.19
C LEU A 573 39.32 -2.18 -7.64
N TYR A 574 38.26 -2.50 -8.37
CA TYR A 574 38.34 -2.85 -9.79
C TYR A 574 39.00 -1.74 -10.61
N LEU A 575 38.58 -0.48 -10.40
CA LEU A 575 39.16 0.68 -11.09
C LEU A 575 40.66 0.85 -10.82
N ARG A 576 41.12 0.59 -9.58
CA ARG A 576 42.55 0.64 -9.24
C ARG A 576 43.32 -0.49 -9.90
N GLU A 577 42.78 -1.71 -9.87
CA GLU A 577 43.41 -2.87 -10.48
C GLU A 577 43.49 -2.73 -12.01
N THR A 578 42.43 -2.26 -12.67
CA THR A 578 42.46 -1.99 -14.10
C THR A 578 43.45 -0.88 -14.43
N GLY A 579 43.48 0.20 -13.65
CA GLY A 579 44.46 1.27 -13.84
C GLY A 579 45.90 0.79 -13.68
N TRP A 580 46.17 -0.10 -12.72
CA TRP A 580 47.49 -0.70 -12.55
C TRP A 580 47.86 -1.61 -13.73
N ARG A 581 46.93 -2.42 -14.22
CA ARG A 581 47.13 -3.27 -15.40
C ARG A 581 47.38 -2.44 -16.66
N ASP A 582 46.65 -1.36 -16.86
CA ASP A 582 46.82 -0.46 -18.00
C ASP A 582 48.22 0.18 -18.00
N GLU A 583 48.70 0.63 -16.84
CA GLU A 583 50.08 1.15 -16.72
C GLU A 583 51.12 0.04 -16.96
N LYS A 584 50.89 -1.17 -16.42
CA LYS A 584 51.80 -2.30 -16.67
C LYS A 584 51.83 -2.71 -18.14
N ILE A 585 50.69 -2.69 -18.83
CA ILE A 585 50.59 -2.94 -20.28
C ILE A 585 51.38 -1.88 -21.03
N LYS A 586 51.21 -0.58 -20.73
CA LYS A 586 51.98 0.49 -21.36
C LYS A 586 53.49 0.29 -21.19
N ASP A 587 53.93 -0.14 -20.01
CA ASP A 587 55.36 -0.38 -19.79
C ASP A 587 55.89 -1.57 -20.59
N LEU A 588 55.12 -2.67 -20.67
CA LEU A 588 55.46 -3.82 -21.52
C LEU A 588 55.44 -3.46 -23.01
N GLU A 589 54.50 -2.62 -23.47
CA GLU A 589 54.45 -2.13 -24.84
C GLU A 589 55.70 -1.32 -25.20
N LYS A 590 56.19 -0.46 -24.28
CA LYS A 590 57.45 0.27 -24.44
C LYS A 590 58.64 -0.70 -24.52
N GLU A 591 58.68 -1.72 -23.68
CA GLU A 591 59.75 -2.72 -23.67
C GLU A 591 59.77 -3.52 -24.99
N ILE A 592 58.61 -3.99 -25.44
CA ILE A 592 58.44 -4.66 -26.74
C ILE A 592 58.88 -3.75 -27.90
N PHE A 593 58.58 -2.46 -27.85
CA PHE A 593 59.03 -1.51 -28.87
C PHE A 593 60.56 -1.40 -28.92
N ILE A 594 61.21 -1.31 -27.75
CA ILE A 594 62.68 -1.26 -27.66
C ILE A 594 63.29 -2.55 -28.20
N LEU A 595 62.78 -3.72 -27.79
CA LEU A 595 63.27 -5.01 -28.26
C LEU A 595 63.10 -5.18 -29.77
N ARG A 596 61.95 -4.81 -30.34
CA ARG A 596 61.74 -4.79 -31.80
C ARG A 596 62.76 -3.91 -32.50
N LYS A 597 63.09 -2.74 -31.96
CA LYS A 597 64.13 -1.86 -32.55
C LYS A 597 65.53 -2.46 -32.47
N GLN A 598 65.84 -3.23 -31.44
CA GLN A 598 67.12 -3.95 -31.35
C GLN A 598 67.16 -5.14 -32.31
N GLU A 599 66.07 -5.89 -32.45
CA GLU A 599 65.91 -6.96 -33.41
C GLU A 599 66.09 -6.46 -34.85
N GLU A 600 65.44 -5.34 -35.22
CA GLU A 600 65.61 -4.71 -36.54
C GLU A 600 67.09 -4.37 -36.84
N LYS A 601 67.80 -3.80 -35.85
CA LYS A 601 69.23 -3.47 -35.98
C LYS A 601 70.10 -4.70 -36.13
N THR A 602 69.87 -5.73 -35.32
CA THR A 602 70.64 -6.99 -35.38
C THR A 602 70.35 -7.75 -36.67
N SER A 603 69.10 -7.79 -37.14
CA SER A 603 68.72 -8.34 -38.44
C SER A 603 69.42 -7.61 -39.59
N HIS A 604 69.47 -6.28 -39.56
CA HIS A 604 70.20 -5.50 -40.56
C HIS A 604 71.71 -5.80 -40.55
N MET A 605 72.32 -5.84 -39.37
CA MET A 605 73.72 -6.21 -39.20
C MET A 605 74.01 -7.63 -39.71
N MET A 606 73.13 -8.59 -39.39
CA MET A 606 73.24 -9.96 -39.86
C MET A 606 73.19 -10.02 -41.39
N LYS A 607 72.26 -9.29 -42.03
CA LYS A 607 72.18 -9.19 -43.50
C LYS A 607 73.45 -8.63 -44.13
N MET A 608 74.04 -7.59 -43.52
CA MET A 608 75.32 -7.03 -44.00
C MET A 608 76.43 -8.08 -43.93
N VAL A 609 76.60 -8.73 -42.77
CA VAL A 609 77.62 -9.78 -42.59
C VAL A 609 77.39 -10.97 -43.52
N THR A 610 76.15 -11.42 -43.72
CA THR A 610 75.86 -12.51 -44.66
C THR A 610 76.19 -12.12 -46.10
N SER A 611 75.85 -10.91 -46.53
CA SER A 611 76.17 -10.43 -47.88
C SER A 611 77.68 -10.31 -48.12
N GLU A 612 78.43 -9.89 -47.10
CA GLU A 612 79.89 -9.79 -47.19
C GLU A 612 80.54 -11.18 -47.19
N ASN A 613 80.05 -12.11 -46.38
CA ASN A 613 80.48 -13.51 -46.43
C ASN A 613 80.18 -14.16 -47.78
N GLU A 614 79.02 -13.91 -48.39
CA GLU A 614 78.68 -14.38 -49.73
C GLU A 614 79.65 -13.82 -50.79
N SER A 615 79.97 -12.53 -50.71
CA SER A 615 80.96 -11.87 -51.57
C SER A 615 82.37 -12.48 -51.41
N LEU A 616 82.81 -12.69 -50.17
CA LEU A 616 84.09 -13.33 -49.87
C LEU A 616 84.14 -14.79 -50.34
N LEU A 617 83.07 -15.55 -50.14
CA LEU A 617 82.95 -16.93 -50.66
C LEU A 617 83.00 -16.95 -52.18
N GLN A 618 82.34 -16.01 -52.84
CA GLN A 618 82.38 -15.88 -54.29
C GLN A 618 83.80 -15.59 -54.78
N LYS A 619 84.50 -14.65 -54.14
CA LYS A 619 85.89 -14.33 -54.44
C LYS A 619 86.84 -15.51 -54.20
N ASN A 620 86.62 -16.28 -53.12
CA ASN A 620 87.39 -17.50 -52.87
C ASN A 620 87.15 -18.57 -53.95
N ARG A 621 85.91 -18.73 -54.44
CA ARG A 621 85.60 -19.63 -55.56
C ARG A 621 86.33 -19.21 -56.83
N GLU A 622 86.34 -17.92 -57.14
CA GLU A 622 87.06 -17.35 -58.29
C GLU A 622 88.58 -17.58 -58.18
N LEU A 623 89.17 -17.35 -57.01
CA LEU A 623 90.59 -17.62 -56.77
C LEU A 623 90.93 -19.11 -56.88
N LEU A 624 90.06 -20.00 -56.41
CA LEU A 624 90.25 -21.45 -56.55
C LEU A 624 90.19 -21.89 -58.02
N LEU A 625 89.29 -21.31 -58.82
CA LEU A 625 89.24 -21.56 -60.27
C LEU A 625 90.53 -21.09 -60.94
N GLN A 626 91.02 -19.88 -60.61
CA GLN A 626 92.29 -19.37 -61.14
C GLN A 626 93.49 -20.26 -60.75
N LEU A 627 93.51 -20.78 -59.53
CA LEU A 627 94.55 -21.72 -59.10
C LEU A 627 94.47 -23.04 -59.86
N HIS A 628 93.28 -23.60 -60.04
CA HIS A 628 93.08 -24.81 -60.83
C HIS A 628 93.57 -24.62 -62.28
N ASP A 629 93.19 -23.50 -62.93
CA ASP A 629 93.64 -23.19 -64.29
C ASP A 629 95.17 -23.07 -64.37
N PHE A 630 95.81 -22.49 -63.35
CA PHE A 630 97.27 -22.41 -63.26
C PHE A 630 97.92 -23.79 -63.03
N GLU A 631 97.36 -24.61 -62.14
CA GLU A 631 97.83 -25.98 -61.89
C GLU A 631 97.70 -26.86 -63.15
N GLU A 632 96.60 -26.72 -63.90
CA GLU A 632 96.39 -27.40 -65.18
C GLU A 632 97.39 -26.92 -66.25
N ALA A 633 97.61 -25.61 -66.36
CA ALA A 633 98.65 -25.05 -67.23
C ALA A 633 100.05 -25.55 -66.86
N GLN A 634 100.36 -25.63 -65.56
CA GLN A 634 101.63 -26.18 -65.06
C GLN A 634 101.76 -27.67 -65.37
N LYS A 635 100.70 -28.45 -65.20
CA LYS A 635 100.66 -29.87 -65.55
C LYS A 635 100.90 -30.06 -67.06
N ASN A 636 100.21 -29.31 -67.91
CA ASN A 636 100.39 -29.34 -69.36
C ASN A 636 101.83 -28.95 -69.75
N ALA A 637 102.40 -27.93 -69.10
CA ALA A 637 103.81 -27.56 -69.30
C ALA A 637 104.77 -28.67 -68.86
N SER A 638 104.50 -29.35 -67.74
CA SER A 638 105.29 -30.50 -67.27
C SER A 638 105.19 -31.69 -68.23
N GLU A 639 104.00 -32.01 -68.72
CA GLU A 639 103.79 -33.03 -69.76
C GLU A 639 104.55 -32.69 -71.05
N ALA A 640 104.50 -31.43 -71.49
CA ALA A 640 105.30 -30.96 -72.62
C ALA A 640 106.81 -31.12 -72.36
N VAL A 641 107.30 -30.77 -71.16
CA VAL A 641 108.71 -30.96 -70.77
C VAL A 641 109.09 -32.45 -70.76
N THR A 642 108.27 -33.34 -70.21
CA THR A 642 108.55 -34.79 -70.20
C THR A 642 108.55 -35.38 -71.61
N SER A 643 107.63 -34.95 -72.48
CA SER A 643 107.63 -35.31 -73.91
C SER A 643 108.91 -34.83 -74.61
N MET A 644 109.32 -33.58 -74.38
CA MET A 644 110.58 -33.05 -74.88
C MET A 644 111.79 -33.83 -74.35
N GLN A 645 111.82 -34.21 -73.08
CA GLN A 645 112.87 -35.05 -72.49
C GLN A 645 112.94 -36.42 -73.16
N MET A 646 111.81 -37.09 -73.42
CA MET A 646 111.79 -38.36 -74.14
C MET A 646 112.27 -38.21 -75.58
N ARG A 647 111.88 -37.13 -76.26
CA ARG A 647 112.39 -36.82 -77.60
C ARG A 647 113.89 -36.58 -77.60
N ILE A 648 114.42 -35.83 -76.63
CA ILE A 648 115.86 -35.61 -76.46
C ILE A 648 116.58 -36.96 -76.25
N LYS A 649 116.08 -37.83 -75.37
CA LYS A 649 116.67 -39.17 -75.16
C LYS A 649 116.71 -40.00 -76.44
N LEU A 650 115.62 -40.02 -77.21
CA LEU A 650 115.60 -40.72 -78.50
C LEU A 650 116.63 -40.13 -79.47
N LEU A 651 116.72 -38.80 -79.53
CA LEU A 651 117.73 -38.13 -80.36
C LEU A 651 119.15 -38.39 -79.86
N GLU A 652 119.38 -38.50 -78.56
CA GLU A 652 120.66 -38.90 -77.97
C GLU A 652 121.01 -40.35 -78.32
N GLU A 653 120.06 -41.28 -78.23
CA GLU A 653 120.23 -42.69 -78.64
C GLU A 653 120.52 -42.81 -80.14
N GLU A 654 119.76 -42.11 -81.00
CA GLU A 654 120.03 -42.01 -82.44
C GLU A 654 121.41 -41.41 -82.70
N ASN A 655 121.80 -40.36 -81.99
CA ASN A 655 123.13 -39.76 -82.12
C ASN A 655 124.24 -40.73 -81.69
N ILE A 656 124.04 -41.51 -80.62
CA ILE A 656 124.97 -42.58 -80.21
C ILE A 656 125.06 -43.64 -81.32
N GLN A 657 123.95 -44.07 -81.90
CA GLN A 657 123.95 -45.03 -83.03
C GLN A 657 124.64 -44.44 -84.27
N LEU A 658 124.40 -43.16 -84.58
CA LEU A 658 125.07 -42.46 -85.67
C LEU A 658 126.58 -42.34 -85.40
N GLN A 659 127.00 -42.08 -84.16
CA GLN A 659 128.41 -42.09 -83.77
C GLN A 659 129.02 -43.48 -83.89
N GLN A 660 128.32 -44.54 -83.50
CA GLN A 660 128.77 -45.93 -83.63
C GLN A 660 128.87 -46.36 -85.10
N THR A 661 127.88 -46.05 -85.93
CA THR A 661 127.93 -46.31 -87.38
C THR A 661 129.03 -45.49 -88.05
N THR A 662 129.24 -44.25 -87.64
CA THR A 662 130.36 -43.41 -88.10
C THR A 662 131.70 -44.04 -87.68
N ALA A 663 131.82 -44.56 -86.47
CA ALA A 663 133.01 -45.26 -85.99
C ALA A 663 133.25 -46.56 -86.75
N GLN A 664 132.22 -47.39 -86.98
CA GLN A 664 132.30 -48.59 -87.81
C GLN A 664 132.63 -48.26 -89.27
N MET A 665 132.06 -47.19 -89.83
CA MET A 665 132.44 -46.71 -91.15
C MET A 665 133.88 -46.24 -91.16
N SER A 666 134.36 -45.60 -90.09
CA SER A 666 135.76 -45.18 -89.95
C SER A 666 136.70 -46.39 -89.84
N GLU A 667 136.28 -47.45 -89.14
CA GLU A 667 137.00 -48.73 -89.05
C GLU A 667 136.95 -49.51 -90.38
N HIS A 668 135.84 -49.45 -91.12
CA HIS A 668 135.76 -49.96 -92.49
C HIS A 668 136.60 -49.13 -93.45
N ILE A 669 136.68 -47.81 -93.30
CA ILE A 669 137.59 -46.94 -94.04
C ILE A 669 139.04 -47.28 -93.66
N GLU A 670 139.32 -47.61 -92.40
CA GLU A 670 140.64 -48.07 -91.95
C GLU A 670 140.96 -49.47 -92.51
N CYS A 671 140.01 -50.41 -92.55
CA CYS A 671 140.16 -51.71 -93.21
C CYS A 671 140.31 -51.56 -94.72
N LEU A 672 139.58 -50.63 -95.35
CA LEU A 672 139.72 -50.30 -96.76
C LEU A 672 141.02 -49.54 -97.03
N ALA A 673 141.54 -48.76 -96.07
CA ALA A 673 142.85 -48.13 -96.15
C ALA A 673 143.98 -49.18 -96.05
N ILE A 674 143.83 -50.19 -95.18
CA ILE A 674 144.73 -51.35 -95.10
C ILE A 674 144.66 -52.20 -96.38
N LEU A 675 143.49 -52.29 -97.02
CA LEU A 675 143.35 -52.93 -98.34
C LEU A 675 143.82 -52.03 -99.51
N ALA A 676 143.82 -50.70 -99.34
CA ALA A 676 144.26 -49.71 -100.33
C ALA A 676 145.78 -49.41 -100.29
N GLU A 677 146.52 -49.88 -99.28
CA GLU A 677 147.99 -49.93 -99.34
C GLU A 677 148.51 -50.99 -100.34
N THR A 678 147.61 -51.75 -100.97
CA THR A 678 147.86 -52.52 -102.20
C THR A 678 146.88 -52.10 -103.30
N ASN A 679 147.37 -51.22 -104.20
CA ASN A 679 146.77 -50.74 -105.47
C ASN A 679 146.02 -49.39 -105.43
N CYS A 680 146.79 -48.38 -105.87
CA CYS A 680 146.50 -47.31 -106.83
C CYS A 680 145.07 -47.03 -107.34
N ASP A 681 144.77 -45.72 -107.26
CA ASP A 681 144.13 -44.84 -108.26
C ASP A 681 142.63 -44.48 -108.16
N GLU A 682 142.45 -43.16 -107.99
CA GLU A 682 141.45 -42.25 -108.59
C GLU A 682 139.94 -42.52 -108.45
N VAL A 683 139.19 -41.47 -108.04
CA VAL A 683 138.24 -40.71 -108.89
C VAL A 683 137.26 -39.89 -108.04
N THR A 684 137.12 -38.65 -108.47
CA THR A 684 136.24 -37.51 -108.12
C THR A 684 134.76 -37.66 -108.48
N ALA A 685 133.94 -36.70 -107.97
CA ALA A 685 132.61 -36.26 -108.43
C ALA A 685 131.40 -36.93 -107.73
N GLU A 686 130.24 -36.31 -107.44
CA GLU A 686 129.65 -35.04 -107.87
C GLU A 686 128.41 -34.69 -107.00
N SER A 687 128.00 -33.42 -107.03
CA SER A 687 126.89 -32.76 -106.33
C SER A 687 125.50 -33.39 -106.41
N ARG A 688 124.64 -33.07 -105.42
CA ARG A 688 123.25 -32.65 -105.69
C ARG A 688 122.65 -31.78 -104.58
N VAL A 689 122.42 -30.53 -104.99
CA VAL A 689 121.56 -29.50 -104.40
C VAL A 689 120.10 -29.94 -104.48
N ILE A 690 119.32 -29.72 -103.41
CA ILE A 690 117.88 -29.42 -103.49
C ILE A 690 117.57 -28.34 -102.46
N GLU A 691 117.36 -27.12 -102.95
CA GLU A 691 116.62 -26.04 -102.31
C GLU A 691 115.13 -26.39 -102.25
N GLY A 692 114.46 -25.97 -101.19
CA GLY A 692 113.02 -26.10 -101.02
C GLY A 692 112.52 -25.08 -99.98
N GLU A 693 112.32 -23.86 -100.45
CA GLU A 693 111.42 -22.86 -99.86
C GLU A 693 109.97 -23.37 -99.96
N ASP A 694 109.15 -23.21 -98.91
CA ASP A 694 107.97 -22.30 -98.93
C ASP A 694 106.94 -22.56 -97.80
N GLN A 695 106.56 -21.43 -97.21
CA GLN A 695 105.19 -21.00 -96.82
C GLN A 695 104.38 -21.67 -95.70
N ALA A 696 104.30 -20.89 -94.61
CA ALA A 696 103.09 -20.25 -94.10
C ALA A 696 101.82 -21.08 -93.84
N THR A 697 101.32 -21.03 -92.60
CA THR A 697 99.91 -20.71 -92.37
C THR A 697 99.65 -20.11 -90.98
N LEU A 698 99.03 -18.93 -90.98
CA LEU A 698 98.22 -18.36 -89.92
C LEU A 698 97.01 -19.27 -89.62
N LEU A 699 96.57 -19.36 -88.36
CA LEU A 699 95.30 -18.77 -87.90
C LEU A 699 94.97 -19.09 -86.44
N THR A 700 94.44 -18.05 -85.79
CA THR A 700 93.68 -17.95 -84.51
C THR A 700 94.40 -18.20 -83.21
#